data_AF-A0A1W2TMH2-F1
#
_entry.id   AF-A0A1W2TMH2-F1
#
_cell.length_a   1.000
_cell.length_b   1.000
_cell.length_c   1.000
_cell.angle_alpha   90.00
_cell.angle_beta   90.00
_cell.angle_gamma   90.00
#
_symmetry.space_group_name_H-M   'P 1'
#
loop_
_entity.id
_entity.type
_entity.pdbx_description
1 polymer ?
#
loop_
_entity_poly.entity_id
_entity_poly.type
_entity_poly.pdbx_seq_one_letter_code
_entity_poly.pdbx_strand_id
1 'polypeptide(L)'
;MIQFSPIFLYSTHVLPLNGKNCDSLISTARLAKRKSSKKRPLTQTAPGSPTLHPIYYGDEFKTEGYGVFSSGYEKDKFFFTEDIHLCCASGIQPWQLGPMYRVVQFSTGKCLPGGHLQSMASEADTHKSIYDAERIQVNEDAWFPFFKKDKWYGTTADDPVLSGNLWTVDDPVVWAELRIILELANRIFEALVKDKHPFLETLLFGKLIYWANPPPFVTPPAPEPYPGARVLLSYAFMKEIWKRSCPNKPFKGPEVLTDEHYRLRLEQLTAGQCWVLADLSDSNSSKRFAGITFSSGPRGIFLNIGLIKSLIKGNLTLAERCAAIINQATTIVHELAHVLGWARGAIDKPSTIHKLDPADRTVVEPFIDYQGSAELGYALESQVFGGSIRYTLHSGTDEVIMAPHTVTWPFPTLADSAGVMGTKVQGHPSFAAGVKNVITLIPSLHSSRMLSEQFWKDPSIPRKSDNFFHRISYFRSVTRHVPDKPIRLYRNEPILERRQEIEALRAQGRLSPGIEEIVRDWDQRQSLWREARIGWYGREKYIWANSAWGFVAARSQFQSFNNEMKKSLSERNVFIIFNSADWLAGTMLLTWPREQYIQRLEAGAEFWAWHVIGLLMLASIPLRPHAMHRTSAPRSRIHVVLPSASVPTRESKTFNQLIEPDAASSSSALSCGASVFGDPLTHEGLGFPRGTFGHLDFLGLVRSVVEHWSLAGARVSTPWLREILRVEDRVRAQRTALADAAGLDPDRLALTWADDVWDCELPEYDPHAYSVWDPAQETWVDTRAD
;
A
#
# COMPACT_ATOMS: atom_id res chain seq x y z
N MET A 1 -18.67 -16.15 36.52
CA MET A 1 -19.01 -17.46 35.92
C MET A 1 -19.39 -17.23 34.47
N ILE A 2 -18.41 -17.27 33.57
CA ILE A 2 -18.59 -17.21 32.11
C ILE A 2 -17.74 -18.37 31.59
N GLN A 3 -18.42 -19.39 31.08
CA GLN A 3 -17.82 -20.61 30.54
C GLN A 3 -17.14 -20.31 29.20
N PHE A 4 -15.85 -20.63 29.09
CA PHE A 4 -15.19 -20.82 27.81
C PHE A 4 -15.39 -22.27 27.36
N SER A 5 -15.96 -22.47 26.17
CA SER A 5 -15.99 -23.77 25.50
C SER A 5 -14.71 -24.00 24.69
N PRO A 6 -14.12 -25.22 24.72
CA PRO A 6 -12.93 -25.58 23.94
C PRO A 6 -13.29 -26.45 22.72
N ILE A 7 -12.70 -26.17 21.56
CA ILE A 7 -12.66 -27.06 20.38
C ILE A 7 -11.37 -26.68 19.62
N PHE A 8 -10.37 -27.50 19.28
CA PHE A 8 -10.32 -28.90 18.83
C PHE A 8 -9.06 -29.62 19.37
N LEU A 9 -9.22 -30.90 19.74
CA LEU A 9 -8.15 -31.89 19.97
C LEU A 9 -7.95 -32.72 18.69
N TYR A 10 -6.71 -32.90 18.24
CA TYR A 10 -6.36 -33.98 17.30
C TYR A 10 -5.38 -34.96 17.95
N SER A 11 -5.76 -36.23 17.83
CA SER A 11 -5.12 -37.44 18.35
C SER A 11 -3.73 -37.70 17.75
N THR A 12 -2.78 -38.07 18.61
CA THR A 12 -1.43 -38.52 18.29
C THR A 12 -1.40 -40.03 17.98
N HIS A 13 -0.87 -40.40 16.82
CA HIS A 13 -0.33 -41.75 16.59
C HIS A 13 1.16 -41.65 16.26
N VAL A 14 1.98 -42.29 17.09
CA VAL A 14 3.43 -42.42 17.00
C VAL A 14 3.75 -43.79 16.40
N LEU A 15 4.56 -43.85 15.34
CA LEU A 15 5.33 -45.03 14.92
C LEU A 15 6.70 -44.60 14.34
N PRO A 16 7.73 -45.47 14.39
CA PRO A 16 9.12 -45.06 14.60
C PRO A 16 9.98 -44.92 13.34
N LEU A 17 11.07 -44.16 13.49
CA LEU A 17 12.15 -43.92 12.54
C LEU A 17 13.18 -45.07 12.51
N ASN A 18 13.64 -45.40 11.30
CA ASN A 18 14.92 -46.04 10.95
C ASN A 18 15.40 -45.26 9.70
N GLY A 19 16.63 -44.80 9.46
CA GLY A 19 17.94 -45.02 10.05
C GLY A 19 18.95 -45.26 8.90
N LYS A 20 19.96 -44.36 8.75
CA LYS A 20 21.22 -44.46 7.95
C LYS A 20 21.12 -44.11 6.45
N ASN A 21 22.06 -43.45 5.76
CA ASN A 21 23.48 -43.12 6.01
C ASN A 21 23.91 -41.91 5.14
N CYS A 22 25.01 -41.26 5.57
CA CYS A 22 25.71 -40.14 4.94
C CYS A 22 26.76 -40.57 3.88
N ASP A 23 27.34 -39.53 3.24
CA ASP A 23 28.60 -39.45 2.45
C ASP A 23 28.41 -39.53 0.91
N SER A 24 28.95 -38.67 0.02
CA SER A 24 30.07 -37.73 0.08
C SER A 24 30.08 -36.74 -1.11
N LEU A 25 30.36 -35.46 -0.83
CA LEU A 25 31.41 -34.58 -1.40
C LEU A 25 31.79 -34.58 -2.91
N ILE A 26 31.50 -33.42 -3.54
CA ILE A 26 32.38 -32.52 -4.32
C ILE A 26 33.33 -33.11 -5.38
N SER A 27 33.14 -32.72 -6.65
CA SER A 27 34.22 -32.02 -7.42
C SER A 27 33.77 -31.36 -8.74
N THR A 28 34.08 -30.06 -8.82
CA THR A 28 34.54 -29.25 -9.98
C THR A 28 33.71 -29.12 -11.26
N ALA A 29 33.02 -27.97 -11.33
CA ALA A 29 32.71 -27.26 -12.56
C ALA A 29 33.91 -26.44 -13.08
N ARG A 30 34.14 -26.43 -14.40
CA ARG A 30 34.87 -25.37 -15.09
C ARG A 30 34.40 -25.17 -16.54
N LEU A 31 34.19 -23.90 -16.87
CA LEU A 31 34.06 -23.24 -18.19
C LEU A 31 32.76 -23.40 -19.01
N ALA A 32 31.95 -22.32 -18.99
CA ALA A 32 31.77 -21.47 -20.17
C ALA A 32 31.15 -20.11 -19.77
N LYS A 33 31.96 -19.05 -19.86
CA LYS A 33 31.53 -17.64 -19.74
C LYS A 33 30.58 -17.30 -20.89
N ARG A 34 29.30 -17.08 -20.61
CA ARG A 34 28.45 -16.16 -21.36
C ARG A 34 28.11 -14.99 -20.45
N LYS A 35 28.52 -13.78 -20.83
CA LYS A 35 28.10 -12.52 -20.22
C LYS A 35 26.58 -12.40 -20.42
N SER A 36 25.79 -12.89 -19.45
CA SER A 36 24.41 -12.43 -19.31
C SER A 36 24.41 -11.15 -18.47
N SER A 37 23.51 -10.26 -18.84
CA SER A 37 23.17 -9.01 -18.17
C SER A 37 23.24 -9.10 -16.64
N LYS A 38 23.74 -8.03 -16.01
CA LYS A 38 23.74 -7.81 -14.56
C LYS A 38 22.46 -8.40 -13.94
N LYS A 39 22.61 -9.46 -13.15
CA LYS A 39 21.51 -10.11 -12.42
C LYS A 39 20.80 -9.04 -11.60
N ARG A 40 19.49 -8.88 -11.84
CA ARG A 40 18.58 -8.07 -11.03
C ARG A 40 18.75 -8.47 -9.55
N PRO A 41 18.97 -7.53 -8.61
CA PRO A 41 18.57 -7.77 -7.23
C PRO A 41 17.07 -7.49 -7.16
N LEU A 42 16.26 -8.35 -7.78
CA LEU A 42 14.82 -8.34 -7.52
C LEU A 42 14.63 -8.88 -6.11
N THR A 43 14.37 -7.98 -5.17
CA THR A 43 13.86 -8.31 -3.84
C THR A 43 12.72 -9.32 -3.96
N GLN A 44 12.88 -10.47 -3.30
CA GLN A 44 12.02 -11.65 -3.36
C GLN A 44 10.59 -11.36 -2.86
N THR A 45 9.69 -11.01 -3.78
CA THR A 45 8.23 -11.04 -3.59
C THR A 45 7.67 -12.47 -3.62
N ALA A 46 8.53 -13.43 -3.93
CA ALA A 46 8.17 -14.82 -4.08
C ALA A 46 8.45 -15.60 -2.79
N PRO A 47 7.45 -16.34 -2.25
CA PRO A 47 7.66 -17.26 -1.13
C PRO A 47 8.80 -18.24 -1.45
N GLY A 48 9.61 -18.57 -0.43
CA GLY A 48 10.65 -19.58 -0.53
C GLY A 48 10.12 -21.02 -0.62
N SER A 49 8.94 -21.30 -0.05
CA SER A 49 8.37 -22.66 -0.03
C SER A 49 6.82 -22.66 -0.08
N PRO A 50 6.18 -23.00 -1.20
CA PRO A 50 6.78 -23.40 -2.48
C PRO A 50 7.49 -22.22 -3.15
N THR A 51 8.67 -22.46 -3.74
CA THR A 51 9.44 -21.41 -4.40
C THR A 51 8.68 -20.87 -5.62
N LEU A 52 8.39 -19.57 -5.63
CA LEU A 52 7.88 -18.88 -6.82
C LEU A 52 9.02 -18.11 -7.53
N HIS A 53 8.93 -17.97 -8.84
CA HIS A 53 9.83 -17.05 -9.55
C HIS A 53 9.30 -15.62 -9.39
N PRO A 54 10.13 -14.62 -9.05
CA PRO A 54 9.67 -13.24 -8.83
C PRO A 54 9.08 -12.57 -10.08
N ILE A 55 9.42 -13.06 -11.27
CA ILE A 55 8.89 -12.55 -12.56
C ILE A 55 7.93 -13.56 -13.20
N TYR A 56 8.16 -14.86 -12.99
CA TYR A 56 7.46 -15.94 -13.70
C TYR A 56 6.62 -16.73 -12.72
N TYR A 57 5.81 -16.03 -11.93
CA TYR A 57 4.95 -16.65 -10.93
C TYR A 57 3.77 -17.42 -11.58
N GLY A 58 3.68 -17.43 -12.91
CA GLY A 58 2.84 -18.33 -13.70
C GLY A 58 3.49 -19.70 -13.97
N ASP A 59 4.78 -19.90 -13.68
CA ASP A 59 5.43 -21.22 -13.78
C ASP A 59 4.90 -22.18 -12.71
N GLU A 60 5.03 -23.49 -12.97
CA GLU A 60 4.67 -24.53 -12.01
C GLU A 60 5.53 -24.45 -10.75
N PHE A 61 4.92 -24.77 -9.60
CA PHE A 61 5.67 -24.88 -8.36
C PHE A 61 6.66 -26.03 -8.43
N LYS A 62 7.89 -25.80 -7.99
CA LYS A 62 8.82 -26.88 -7.71
C LYS A 62 8.37 -27.60 -6.45
N THR A 63 8.02 -28.88 -6.55
CA THR A 63 7.51 -29.68 -5.42
C THR A 63 8.57 -30.28 -4.52
N GLU A 64 9.82 -30.27 -4.98
CA GLU A 64 10.96 -30.79 -4.24
C GLU A 64 11.37 -29.85 -3.10
N GLY A 65 11.53 -30.38 -1.89
CA GLY A 65 12.05 -29.63 -0.74
C GLY A 65 11.06 -28.72 -0.02
N TYR A 66 9.74 -28.99 -0.11
CA TYR A 66 8.76 -28.20 0.65
C TYR A 66 8.97 -28.26 2.16
N GLY A 67 8.87 -27.09 2.79
CA GLY A 67 9.14 -26.91 4.21
C GLY A 67 10.62 -27.10 4.58
N VAL A 68 11.49 -27.35 3.60
CA VAL A 68 12.95 -27.44 3.79
C VAL A 68 13.53 -26.08 3.45
N PHE A 69 14.17 -25.48 4.44
CA PHE A 69 14.84 -24.19 4.32
C PHE A 69 16.34 -24.40 4.51
N SER A 70 17.16 -23.76 3.67
CA SER A 70 18.62 -23.85 3.76
C SER A 70 19.19 -23.16 5.00
N SER A 71 18.41 -22.25 5.60
CA SER A 71 18.79 -21.43 6.74
C SER A 71 17.54 -20.92 7.48
N GLY A 72 17.74 -20.47 8.71
CA GLY A 72 16.71 -19.72 9.45
C GLY A 72 16.31 -18.44 8.73
N TYR A 73 17.27 -17.76 8.10
CA TYR A 73 17.03 -16.55 7.30
C TYR A 73 16.02 -16.78 6.17
N GLU A 74 16.12 -17.90 5.46
CA GLU A 74 15.20 -18.21 4.36
C GLU A 74 13.77 -18.44 4.88
N LYS A 75 13.64 -19.14 6.01
CA LYS A 75 12.36 -19.42 6.66
C LYS A 75 11.71 -18.17 7.22
N ASP A 76 12.48 -17.32 7.91
CA ASP A 76 12.02 -16.02 8.38
C ASP A 76 11.55 -15.15 7.22
N LYS A 77 12.37 -15.04 6.17
CA LYS A 77 12.04 -14.25 4.99
C LYS A 77 10.77 -14.75 4.32
N PHE A 78 10.57 -16.06 4.24
CA PHE A 78 9.35 -16.65 3.72
C PHE A 78 8.12 -16.20 4.52
N PHE A 79 8.13 -16.33 5.84
CA PHE A 79 7.00 -15.92 6.68
C PHE A 79 6.78 -14.40 6.70
N PHE A 80 7.86 -13.63 6.69
CA PHE A 80 7.83 -12.17 6.65
C PHE A 80 7.22 -11.66 5.33
N THR A 81 7.64 -12.21 4.19
CA THR A 81 7.09 -11.85 2.88
C THR A 81 5.60 -12.18 2.81
N GLU A 82 5.17 -13.35 3.30
CA GLU A 82 3.74 -13.67 3.36
C GLU A 82 2.96 -12.73 4.27
N ASP A 83 3.51 -12.36 5.43
CA ASP A 83 2.86 -11.43 6.36
C ASP A 83 2.73 -10.02 5.77
N ILE A 84 3.77 -9.55 5.07
CA ILE A 84 3.72 -8.31 4.29
C ILE A 84 2.64 -8.39 3.22
N HIS A 85 2.55 -9.49 2.47
CA HIS A 85 1.51 -9.63 1.45
C HIS A 85 0.11 -9.63 2.08
N LEU A 86 -0.09 -10.33 3.20
CA LEU A 86 -1.35 -10.30 3.94
C LEU A 86 -1.73 -8.88 4.41
N CYS A 87 -0.75 -8.14 4.92
CA CYS A 87 -0.93 -6.78 5.41
C CYS A 87 -1.17 -5.77 4.27
N CYS A 88 -0.24 -5.73 3.31
CA CYS A 88 -0.13 -4.69 2.28
C CYS A 88 -0.96 -5.01 1.03
N ALA A 89 -1.15 -6.28 0.67
CA ALA A 89 -1.88 -6.71 -0.52
C ALA A 89 -3.28 -7.21 -0.17
N SER A 90 -3.96 -6.61 0.80
CA SER A 90 -5.37 -6.93 1.06
C SER A 90 -5.67 -8.41 1.32
N GLY A 91 -4.81 -9.14 2.03
CA GLY A 91 -5.02 -10.57 2.34
C GLY A 91 -4.84 -11.51 1.13
N ILE A 92 -4.30 -11.00 0.03
CA ILE A 92 -4.03 -11.77 -1.19
C ILE A 92 -2.75 -12.59 -0.95
N GLN A 93 -2.88 -13.90 -1.10
CA GLN A 93 -1.76 -14.83 -0.93
C GLN A 93 -0.82 -14.75 -2.15
N PRO A 94 0.50 -14.93 -1.98
CA PRO A 94 1.44 -14.85 -3.10
C PRO A 94 1.12 -15.79 -4.28
N TRP A 95 0.63 -17.00 -4.01
CA TRP A 95 0.24 -17.94 -5.07
C TRP A 95 -0.94 -17.51 -5.91
N GLN A 96 -1.83 -16.68 -5.37
CA GLN A 96 -3.03 -16.20 -6.07
C GLN A 96 -2.67 -15.23 -7.20
N LEU A 97 -1.44 -14.70 -7.21
CA LEU A 97 -0.97 -13.81 -8.26
C LEU A 97 -0.78 -14.55 -9.59
N GLY A 98 -0.30 -15.81 -9.57
CA GLY A 98 -0.13 -16.68 -10.74
C GLY A 98 -1.35 -16.70 -11.66
N PRO A 99 -2.50 -17.22 -11.16
CA PRO A 99 -3.72 -17.30 -11.94
C PRO A 99 -4.17 -15.93 -12.46
N MET A 100 -4.03 -14.86 -11.67
CA MET A 100 -4.50 -13.53 -12.06
C MET A 100 -3.73 -12.95 -13.25
N TYR A 101 -2.46 -13.33 -13.45
CA TYR A 101 -1.65 -12.83 -14.57
C TYR A 101 -1.35 -13.91 -15.61
N ARG A 102 -2.01 -15.07 -15.53
CA ARG A 102 -1.73 -16.23 -16.37
C ARG A 102 -1.95 -15.94 -17.85
N VAL A 103 -3.10 -15.36 -18.18
CA VAL A 103 -3.54 -15.13 -19.56
C VAL A 103 -4.07 -13.74 -19.80
N VAL A 104 -3.80 -13.24 -21.01
CA VAL A 104 -4.47 -12.07 -21.57
C VAL A 104 -5.22 -12.47 -22.83
N GLN A 105 -6.30 -11.76 -23.10
CA GLN A 105 -7.11 -11.95 -24.30
C GLN A 105 -7.62 -10.58 -24.75
N PHE A 106 -7.23 -10.16 -25.95
CA PHE A 106 -7.70 -8.91 -26.55
C PHE A 106 -8.90 -9.21 -27.42
N SER A 107 -8.79 -10.14 -28.36
CA SER A 107 -9.92 -10.56 -29.20
C SER A 107 -10.58 -11.87 -28.75
N THR A 108 -11.73 -12.22 -29.34
CA THR A 108 -12.37 -13.54 -29.23
C THR A 108 -11.49 -14.69 -29.75
N GLY A 109 -10.31 -14.38 -30.30
CA GLY A 109 -9.30 -15.34 -30.71
C GLY A 109 -8.56 -15.99 -29.54
N LYS A 110 -7.31 -16.39 -29.82
CA LYS A 110 -6.47 -17.20 -28.93
C LYS A 110 -6.10 -16.43 -27.65
N CYS A 111 -6.19 -17.10 -26.50
CA CYS A 111 -5.60 -16.59 -25.26
C CYS A 111 -4.07 -16.54 -25.40
N LEU A 112 -3.48 -15.41 -25.04
CA LEU A 112 -2.05 -15.23 -25.00
C LEU A 112 -1.56 -15.40 -23.57
N PRO A 113 -0.34 -15.89 -23.36
CA PRO A 113 0.26 -15.87 -22.05
C PRO A 113 0.47 -14.43 -21.59
N GLY A 114 0.24 -14.18 -20.30
CA GLY A 114 0.49 -12.87 -19.70
C GLY A 114 1.97 -12.51 -19.60
N GLY A 115 2.89 -13.42 -19.94
CA GLY A 115 4.35 -13.23 -19.87
C GLY A 115 4.99 -13.71 -18.57
N HIS A 116 4.23 -14.37 -17.68
CA HIS A 116 4.72 -14.94 -16.42
C HIS A 116 5.12 -16.42 -16.54
N LEU A 117 5.43 -16.88 -17.75
CA LEU A 117 5.89 -18.24 -18.04
C LEU A 117 7.28 -18.20 -18.65
N GLN A 118 8.27 -18.83 -18.01
CA GLN A 118 9.65 -18.80 -18.50
C GLN A 118 9.78 -19.48 -19.87
N SER A 119 9.02 -20.56 -20.09
CA SER A 119 8.99 -21.29 -21.37
C SER A 119 8.55 -20.44 -22.56
N MET A 120 7.89 -19.32 -22.32
CA MET A 120 7.32 -18.46 -23.36
C MET A 120 8.14 -17.19 -23.62
N ALA A 121 9.32 -17.06 -22.98
CA ALA A 121 10.22 -15.93 -23.20
C ALA A 121 10.70 -15.83 -24.66
N SER A 122 10.82 -16.94 -25.38
CA SER A 122 11.19 -16.96 -26.81
C SER A 122 10.10 -16.47 -27.75
N GLU A 123 8.85 -16.36 -27.28
CA GLU A 123 7.69 -15.90 -28.06
C GLU A 123 7.30 -14.44 -27.76
N ALA A 124 8.12 -13.73 -26.96
CA ALA A 124 7.82 -12.39 -26.48
C ALA A 124 7.55 -11.39 -27.62
N ASP A 125 8.31 -11.44 -28.70
CA ASP A 125 8.14 -10.54 -29.86
C ASP A 125 6.81 -10.80 -30.60
N THR A 126 6.42 -12.07 -30.73
CA THR A 126 5.13 -12.47 -31.31
C THR A 126 3.98 -11.97 -30.45
N HIS A 127 4.04 -12.18 -29.13
CA HIS A 127 3.02 -11.70 -28.21
C HIS A 127 2.92 -10.17 -28.19
N LYS A 128 4.06 -9.48 -28.28
CA LYS A 128 4.09 -8.01 -28.37
C LYS A 128 3.45 -7.51 -29.67
N SER A 129 3.71 -8.20 -30.78
CA SER A 129 3.11 -7.87 -32.09
C SER A 129 1.59 -8.02 -32.07
N ILE A 130 1.07 -9.09 -31.46
CA ILE A 130 -0.37 -9.29 -31.30
C ILE A 130 -0.97 -8.21 -30.40
N TYR A 131 -0.31 -7.90 -29.27
CA TYR A 131 -0.74 -6.80 -28.40
C TYR A 131 -0.82 -5.47 -29.16
N ASP A 132 0.20 -5.12 -29.94
CA ASP A 132 0.22 -3.86 -30.68
C ASP A 132 -0.87 -3.80 -31.77
N ALA A 133 -1.21 -4.95 -32.38
CA ALA A 133 -2.22 -5.05 -33.41
C ALA A 133 -3.67 -5.06 -32.86
N GLU A 134 -3.93 -5.76 -31.75
CA GLU A 134 -5.28 -5.98 -31.22
C GLU A 134 -5.71 -4.98 -30.14
N ARG A 135 -4.76 -4.26 -29.54
CA ARG A 135 -5.09 -3.24 -28.54
C ARG A 135 -5.86 -2.07 -29.14
N ILE A 136 -6.43 -1.26 -28.26
CA ILE A 136 -7.10 0.00 -28.63
C ILE A 136 -6.24 0.85 -29.55
N GLN A 137 -6.87 1.34 -30.61
CA GLN A 137 -6.22 2.26 -31.54
C GLN A 137 -6.45 3.70 -31.09
N VAL A 138 -5.38 4.48 -31.11
CA VAL A 138 -5.39 5.86 -30.63
C VAL A 138 -5.98 6.77 -31.70
N ASN A 139 -7.03 7.52 -31.33
CA ASN A 139 -7.62 8.55 -32.17
C ASN A 139 -7.63 9.89 -31.41
N GLU A 140 -6.51 10.60 -31.49
CA GLU A 140 -6.31 11.85 -30.75
C GLU A 140 -7.34 12.91 -31.13
N ASP A 141 -7.87 12.90 -32.37
CA ASP A 141 -8.86 13.88 -32.86
C ASP A 141 -10.21 13.74 -32.15
N ALA A 142 -10.60 12.52 -31.79
CA ALA A 142 -11.86 12.23 -31.10
C ALA A 142 -11.79 12.44 -29.57
N TRP A 143 -10.64 12.85 -29.03
CA TRP A 143 -10.52 13.08 -27.60
C TRP A 143 -11.29 14.31 -27.13
N PHE A 144 -11.79 14.25 -25.90
CA PHE A 144 -12.26 15.43 -25.21
C PHE A 144 -11.17 16.52 -25.17
N PRO A 145 -11.52 17.81 -25.26
CA PRO A 145 -10.57 18.92 -25.28
C PRO A 145 -9.58 18.93 -24.11
N PHE A 146 -9.98 18.43 -22.94
CA PHE A 146 -9.13 18.40 -21.74
C PHE A 146 -8.07 17.28 -21.74
N PHE A 147 -8.10 16.34 -22.70
CA PHE A 147 -7.05 15.33 -22.89
C PHE A 147 -6.04 15.69 -23.98
N LYS A 148 -6.32 16.71 -24.80
CA LYS A 148 -5.48 17.13 -25.92
C LYS A 148 -4.08 17.52 -25.45
N LYS A 149 -3.10 17.32 -26.32
CA LYS A 149 -1.66 17.48 -26.02
C LYS A 149 -1.30 18.88 -25.51
N ASP A 150 -2.00 19.92 -25.96
CA ASP A 150 -1.84 21.31 -25.52
C ASP A 150 -2.31 21.57 -24.07
N LYS A 151 -2.95 20.59 -23.42
CA LYS A 151 -3.30 20.67 -21.99
C LYS A 151 -2.23 20.14 -21.06
N TRP A 152 -1.16 19.56 -21.62
CA TRP A 152 -0.10 18.92 -20.84
C TRP A 152 1.11 19.83 -20.65
N TYR A 153 1.71 19.70 -19.47
CA TYR A 153 2.90 20.39 -19.06
C TYR A 153 3.93 19.38 -18.57
N GLY A 154 5.19 19.65 -18.89
CA GLY A 154 6.32 18.86 -18.42
C GLY A 154 6.94 19.41 -17.15
N THR A 155 7.72 18.57 -16.47
CA THR A 155 8.56 18.98 -15.34
C THR A 155 10.02 19.05 -15.76
N THR A 156 10.77 19.95 -15.10
CA THR A 156 12.18 20.22 -15.39
C THR A 156 13.15 19.22 -14.74
N ALA A 157 12.66 18.05 -14.31
CA ALA A 157 13.48 17.07 -13.63
C ALA A 157 14.19 16.17 -14.64
N ASP A 158 15.52 16.19 -14.63
CA ASP A 158 16.34 15.29 -15.44
C ASP A 158 16.17 13.84 -14.97
N ASP A 159 15.93 12.92 -15.91
CA ASP A 159 15.82 11.49 -15.62
C ASP A 159 16.69 10.65 -16.55
N PRO A 160 17.54 9.75 -16.01
CA PRO A 160 18.38 8.87 -16.82
C PRO A 160 17.59 7.93 -17.73
N VAL A 161 16.30 7.66 -17.46
CA VAL A 161 15.46 6.84 -18.37
C VAL A 161 15.22 7.52 -19.71
N LEU A 162 15.22 8.86 -19.75
CA LEU A 162 14.96 9.64 -20.97
C LEU A 162 16.25 10.20 -21.59
N SER A 163 17.42 9.57 -21.35
CA SER A 163 18.72 10.05 -21.83
C SER A 163 19.04 11.51 -21.44
N GLY A 164 18.54 11.98 -20.30
CA GLY A 164 18.70 13.37 -19.84
C GLY A 164 17.65 14.35 -20.37
N ASN A 165 16.59 13.87 -21.04
CA ASN A 165 15.46 14.71 -21.43
C ASN A 165 14.49 14.97 -20.28
N LEU A 166 13.73 16.06 -20.42
CA LEU A 166 12.64 16.44 -19.52
C LEU A 166 11.46 15.47 -19.63
N TRP A 167 10.76 15.26 -18.52
CA TRP A 167 9.47 14.57 -18.52
C TRP A 167 8.39 15.46 -19.15
N THR A 168 8.22 15.37 -20.46
CA THR A 168 7.23 16.12 -21.25
C THR A 168 6.52 15.23 -22.26
N VAL A 169 5.30 15.61 -22.64
CA VAL A 169 4.53 14.98 -23.72
C VAL A 169 5.13 15.24 -25.11
N ASP A 170 6.11 16.14 -25.21
CA ASP A 170 6.82 16.38 -26.47
C ASP A 170 7.89 15.33 -26.74
N ASP A 171 8.33 14.59 -25.71
CA ASP A 171 9.19 13.43 -25.91
C ASP A 171 8.34 12.31 -26.53
N PRO A 172 8.71 11.79 -27.72
CA PRO A 172 7.91 10.81 -28.44
C PRO A 172 7.79 9.47 -27.69
N VAL A 173 8.77 9.12 -26.84
CA VAL A 173 8.75 7.87 -26.06
C VAL A 173 7.74 7.99 -24.93
N VAL A 174 7.70 9.15 -24.25
CA VAL A 174 6.69 9.45 -23.23
C VAL A 174 5.30 9.48 -23.84
N TRP A 175 5.12 10.20 -24.96
CA TRP A 175 3.83 10.31 -25.62
C TRP A 175 3.31 8.98 -26.15
N ALA A 176 4.18 8.11 -26.66
CA ALA A 176 3.78 6.81 -27.21
C ALA A 176 3.07 5.91 -26.19
N GLU A 177 3.50 5.95 -24.92
CA GLU A 177 2.85 5.21 -23.83
C GLU A 177 1.65 5.98 -23.26
N LEU A 178 1.82 7.29 -23.01
CA LEU A 178 0.77 8.13 -22.42
C LEU A 178 -0.48 8.20 -23.30
N ARG A 179 -0.34 8.33 -24.62
CA ARG A 179 -1.49 8.45 -25.53
C ARG A 179 -2.44 7.25 -25.48
N ILE A 180 -1.95 6.07 -25.12
CA ILE A 180 -2.76 4.85 -24.99
C ILE A 180 -3.55 4.87 -23.68
N ILE A 181 -2.91 5.35 -22.61
CA ILE A 181 -3.55 5.59 -21.32
C ILE A 181 -4.68 6.62 -21.50
N LEU A 182 -4.42 7.70 -22.24
CA LEU A 182 -5.40 8.75 -22.54
C LEU A 182 -6.54 8.26 -23.44
N GLU A 183 -6.23 7.47 -24.47
CA GLU A 183 -7.25 6.84 -25.30
C GLU A 183 -8.20 5.98 -24.46
N LEU A 184 -7.67 5.18 -23.53
CA LEU A 184 -8.50 4.38 -22.65
C LEU A 184 -9.37 5.25 -21.73
N ALA A 185 -8.79 6.27 -21.09
CA ALA A 185 -9.54 7.20 -20.24
C ALA A 185 -10.63 7.94 -21.03
N ASN A 186 -10.34 8.37 -22.26
CA ASN A 186 -11.30 9.00 -23.16
C ASN A 186 -12.47 8.07 -23.48
N ARG A 187 -12.19 6.81 -23.84
CA ARG A 187 -13.23 5.81 -24.10
C ARG A 187 -14.10 5.50 -22.88
N ILE A 188 -13.52 5.50 -21.68
CA ILE A 188 -14.27 5.38 -20.43
C ILE A 188 -15.26 6.55 -20.30
N PHE A 189 -14.81 7.80 -20.44
CA PHE A 189 -15.72 8.95 -20.36
C PHE A 189 -16.78 8.94 -21.47
N GLU A 190 -16.40 8.64 -22.71
CA GLU A 190 -17.36 8.52 -23.83
C GLU A 190 -18.43 7.46 -23.55
N ALA A 191 -18.05 6.31 -23.00
CA ALA A 191 -19.01 5.30 -22.56
C ALA A 191 -19.92 5.80 -21.43
N LEU A 192 -19.37 6.47 -20.41
CA LEU A 192 -20.16 7.02 -19.32
C LEU A 192 -21.16 8.08 -19.81
N VAL A 193 -20.78 8.90 -20.79
CA VAL A 193 -21.65 9.89 -21.44
C VAL A 193 -22.77 9.19 -22.23
N LYS A 194 -22.40 8.30 -23.15
CA LYS A 194 -23.35 7.59 -24.02
C LYS A 194 -24.34 6.75 -23.22
N ASP A 195 -23.87 6.12 -22.15
CA ASP A 195 -24.70 5.28 -21.31
C ASP A 195 -25.46 6.06 -20.23
N LYS A 196 -25.24 7.38 -20.16
CA LYS A 196 -25.81 8.28 -19.15
C LYS A 196 -25.61 7.71 -17.75
N HIS A 197 -24.37 7.38 -17.44
CA HIS A 197 -24.03 6.64 -16.24
C HIS A 197 -24.47 7.42 -14.99
N PRO A 198 -25.23 6.82 -14.05
CA PRO A 198 -25.85 7.56 -12.94
C PRO A 198 -24.86 8.35 -12.08
N PHE A 199 -23.64 7.85 -11.89
CA PHE A 199 -22.64 8.56 -11.12
C PHE A 199 -22.06 9.77 -11.89
N LEU A 200 -21.85 9.65 -13.20
CA LEU A 200 -21.42 10.79 -14.00
C LEU A 200 -22.52 11.86 -14.01
N GLU A 201 -23.78 11.45 -14.13
CA GLU A 201 -24.93 12.36 -13.99
C GLU A 201 -24.90 13.09 -12.65
N THR A 202 -24.63 12.38 -11.56
CA THR A 202 -24.54 12.93 -10.21
C THR A 202 -23.41 13.97 -10.12
N LEU A 203 -22.22 13.67 -10.66
CA LEU A 203 -21.10 14.62 -10.68
C LEU A 203 -21.42 15.89 -11.49
N LEU A 204 -22.05 15.74 -12.65
CA LEU A 204 -22.26 16.85 -13.59
C LEU A 204 -23.50 17.70 -13.27
N PHE A 205 -24.55 17.09 -12.75
CA PHE A 205 -25.89 17.67 -12.63
C PHE A 205 -26.52 17.48 -11.24
N GLY A 206 -25.93 16.67 -10.37
CA GLY A 206 -26.45 16.41 -9.02
C GLY A 206 -26.64 17.67 -8.19
N LYS A 207 -27.57 17.61 -7.24
CA LYS A 207 -27.93 18.78 -6.41
C LYS A 207 -26.93 18.93 -5.26
N LEU A 208 -26.16 20.01 -5.28
CA LEU A 208 -25.23 20.35 -4.20
C LEU A 208 -25.97 21.08 -3.07
N ILE A 209 -25.88 20.57 -1.85
CA ILE A 209 -26.50 21.13 -0.64
C ILE A 209 -25.51 21.11 0.53
N TYR A 210 -25.91 21.68 1.67
CA TYR A 210 -25.21 21.51 2.94
C TYR A 210 -25.75 20.31 3.71
N TRP A 211 -24.86 19.60 4.40
CA TRP A 211 -25.21 18.50 5.29
C TRP A 211 -26.20 18.94 6.38
N ALA A 212 -25.95 20.11 6.98
CA ALA A 212 -26.82 20.70 8.00
C ALA A 212 -28.21 21.10 7.47
N ASN A 213 -28.40 21.21 6.15
CA ASN A 213 -29.64 21.62 5.50
C ASN A 213 -30.18 20.53 4.57
N PRO A 214 -30.52 19.34 5.10
CA PRO A 214 -31.03 18.25 4.29
C PRO A 214 -32.36 18.65 3.62
N PRO A 215 -32.70 18.08 2.45
CA PRO A 215 -34.03 18.26 1.87
C PRO A 215 -35.09 17.75 2.84
N PRO A 216 -36.35 18.26 2.74
CA PRO A 216 -37.45 17.71 3.50
C PRO A 216 -37.49 16.17 3.38
N PHE A 217 -37.74 15.48 4.50
CA PHE A 217 -37.82 14.02 4.61
C PHE A 217 -36.50 13.24 4.47
N VAL A 218 -35.36 13.93 4.41
CA VAL A 218 -34.05 13.29 4.54
C VAL A 218 -33.54 13.48 5.96
N THR A 219 -33.27 12.38 6.65
CA THR A 219 -32.52 12.38 7.91
C THR A 219 -31.10 11.96 7.59
N PRO A 220 -30.09 12.83 7.77
CA PRO A 220 -28.70 12.44 7.62
C PRO A 220 -28.38 11.22 8.52
N PRO A 221 -27.58 10.26 8.03
CA PRO A 221 -27.26 9.02 8.75
C PRO A 221 -26.32 9.23 9.96
N ALA A 222 -25.73 10.43 10.07
CA ALA A 222 -24.83 10.82 11.14
C ALA A 222 -24.83 12.36 11.30
N PRO A 223 -24.33 12.89 12.43
CA PRO A 223 -24.11 14.32 12.60
C PRO A 223 -23.23 14.92 11.51
N GLU A 224 -23.32 16.23 11.32
CA GLU A 224 -22.47 16.95 10.39
C GLU A 224 -20.98 16.73 10.76
N PRO A 225 -20.14 16.27 9.82
CA PRO A 225 -18.75 15.93 10.13
C PRO A 225 -17.89 17.15 10.45
N TYR A 226 -18.17 18.29 9.83
CA TYR A 226 -17.53 19.59 10.06
C TYR A 226 -18.45 20.71 9.56
N PRO A 227 -18.36 21.92 10.13
CA PRO A 227 -19.22 23.04 9.72
C PRO A 227 -19.16 23.30 8.21
N GLY A 228 -20.33 23.36 7.57
CA GLY A 228 -20.41 23.64 6.14
C GLY A 228 -20.10 22.45 5.25
N ALA A 229 -20.14 21.22 5.79
CA ALA A 229 -19.99 20.01 5.01
C ALA A 229 -21.02 19.98 3.87
N ARG A 230 -20.56 19.61 2.67
CA ARG A 230 -21.39 19.65 1.45
C ARG A 230 -21.80 18.25 1.06
N VAL A 231 -23.01 18.11 0.52
CA VAL A 231 -23.51 16.84 -0.01
C VAL A 231 -23.95 17.04 -1.45
N LEU A 232 -23.44 16.20 -2.35
CA LEU A 232 -23.88 16.12 -3.73
C LEU A 232 -24.90 14.98 -3.83
N LEU A 233 -26.17 15.37 -4.05
CA LEU A 233 -27.27 14.43 -4.13
C LEU A 233 -27.49 13.95 -5.56
N SER A 234 -27.52 12.63 -5.73
CA SER A 234 -27.92 11.98 -6.97
C SER A 234 -29.43 12.09 -7.19
N TYR A 235 -29.84 12.11 -8.46
CA TYR A 235 -31.27 12.04 -8.81
C TYR A 235 -31.90 10.72 -8.41
N ALA A 236 -31.14 9.62 -8.40
CA ALA A 236 -31.60 8.33 -7.93
C ALA A 236 -31.98 8.38 -6.45
N PHE A 237 -31.10 8.91 -5.59
CA PHE A 237 -31.34 9.10 -4.17
C PHE A 237 -32.55 10.00 -3.91
N MET A 238 -32.60 11.17 -4.57
CA MET A 238 -33.74 12.10 -4.44
C MET A 238 -35.06 11.46 -4.88
N LYS A 239 -35.07 10.69 -5.97
CA LYS A 239 -36.26 9.97 -6.45
C LYS A 239 -36.73 8.92 -5.46
N GLU A 240 -35.80 8.19 -4.82
CA GLU A 240 -36.13 7.18 -3.82
C GLU A 240 -36.77 7.81 -2.58
N ILE A 241 -36.19 8.90 -2.06
CA ILE A 241 -36.77 9.65 -0.95
C ILE A 241 -38.15 10.19 -1.33
N TRP A 242 -38.28 10.81 -2.51
CA TRP A 242 -39.54 11.36 -2.97
C TRP A 242 -40.65 10.30 -3.03
N LYS A 243 -40.35 9.11 -3.55
CA LYS A 243 -41.29 7.99 -3.59
C LYS A 243 -41.77 7.58 -2.19
N ARG A 244 -40.88 7.59 -1.19
CA ARG A 244 -41.23 7.25 0.20
C ARG A 244 -42.09 8.33 0.85
N SER A 245 -41.77 9.60 0.64
CA SER A 245 -42.42 10.73 1.31
C SER A 245 -43.66 11.25 0.59
N CYS A 246 -43.77 11.01 -0.71
CA CYS A 246 -44.83 11.49 -1.58
C CYS A 246 -45.25 10.40 -2.59
N PRO A 247 -45.72 9.22 -2.14
CA PRO A 247 -45.92 8.04 -2.99
C PRO A 247 -46.86 8.25 -4.17
N ASN A 248 -47.81 9.19 -4.04
CA ASN A 248 -48.82 9.48 -5.05
C ASN A 248 -48.46 10.68 -5.96
N LYS A 249 -47.29 11.30 -5.81
CA LYS A 249 -46.87 12.45 -6.62
C LYS A 249 -45.72 12.05 -7.54
N PRO A 250 -45.76 12.42 -8.84
CA PRO A 250 -44.65 12.17 -9.74
C PRO A 250 -43.40 12.95 -9.28
N PHE A 251 -42.25 12.28 -9.28
CA PHE A 251 -40.96 12.95 -9.06
C PHE A 251 -40.63 13.78 -10.30
N LYS A 252 -40.51 15.09 -10.14
CA LYS A 252 -39.99 15.98 -11.19
C LYS A 252 -38.46 15.90 -11.19
N GLY A 253 -37.94 14.92 -11.93
CA GLY A 253 -36.51 14.81 -12.21
C GLY A 253 -36.01 15.92 -13.14
N PRO A 254 -34.73 15.89 -13.52
CA PRO A 254 -34.20 16.79 -14.54
C PRO A 254 -34.90 16.53 -15.88
N GLU A 255 -34.87 17.53 -16.76
CA GLU A 255 -35.25 17.36 -18.16
C GLU A 255 -34.44 16.22 -18.81
N VAL A 256 -34.95 15.67 -19.91
CA VAL A 256 -34.29 14.56 -20.61
C VAL A 256 -32.90 15.01 -21.09
N LEU A 257 -31.85 14.57 -20.39
CA LEU A 257 -30.48 14.89 -20.72
C LEU A 257 -30.03 14.09 -21.95
N THR A 258 -29.44 14.78 -22.94
CA THR A 258 -28.85 14.20 -24.15
C THR A 258 -27.34 14.05 -23.96
N ASP A 259 -26.70 13.24 -24.80
CA ASP A 259 -25.24 13.05 -24.78
C ASP A 259 -24.50 14.40 -24.93
N GLU A 260 -25.06 15.30 -25.74
CA GLU A 260 -24.53 16.65 -25.94
C GLU A 260 -24.55 17.47 -24.66
N HIS A 261 -25.61 17.39 -23.85
CA HIS A 261 -25.65 18.07 -22.55
C HIS A 261 -24.53 17.59 -21.62
N TYR A 262 -24.24 16.30 -21.62
CA TYR A 262 -23.14 15.73 -20.82
C TYR A 262 -21.77 16.21 -21.33
N ARG A 263 -21.53 16.16 -22.64
CA ARG A 263 -20.26 16.62 -23.25
C ARG A 263 -20.01 18.10 -22.98
N LEU A 264 -20.98 18.96 -23.29
CA LEU A 264 -20.88 20.40 -23.04
C LEU A 264 -20.63 20.70 -21.56
N ARG A 265 -21.29 19.97 -20.66
CA ARG A 265 -21.10 20.18 -19.23
C ARG A 265 -19.72 19.72 -18.75
N LEU A 266 -19.23 18.58 -19.24
CA LEU A 266 -17.86 18.12 -18.96
C LEU A 266 -16.83 19.13 -19.41
N GLU A 267 -16.93 19.60 -20.66
CA GLU A 267 -16.02 20.59 -21.23
C GLU A 267 -16.08 21.91 -20.47
N GLN A 268 -17.27 22.38 -20.09
CA GLN A 268 -17.43 23.58 -19.29
C GLN A 268 -16.73 23.47 -17.93
N LEU A 269 -16.93 22.36 -17.22
CA LEU A 269 -16.34 22.17 -15.88
C LEU A 269 -14.82 21.97 -15.93
N THR A 270 -14.32 21.41 -17.03
CA THR A 270 -12.88 21.09 -17.23
C THR A 270 -12.14 22.11 -18.10
N ALA A 271 -12.78 23.18 -18.57
CA ALA A 271 -12.19 24.14 -19.52
C ALA A 271 -10.83 24.73 -19.06
N GLY A 272 -10.68 24.93 -17.74
CA GLY A 272 -9.45 25.45 -17.12
C GLY A 272 -8.46 24.39 -16.64
N GLN A 273 -8.73 23.11 -16.89
CA GLN A 273 -7.91 22.00 -16.41
C GLN A 273 -6.64 21.83 -17.24
N CYS A 274 -5.53 21.50 -16.57
CA CYS A 274 -4.30 21.06 -17.22
C CYS A 274 -3.65 19.87 -16.53
N TRP A 275 -2.81 19.15 -17.26
CA TRP A 275 -2.12 17.95 -16.80
C TRP A 275 -0.63 18.23 -16.64
N VAL A 276 -0.02 17.62 -15.63
CA VAL A 276 1.41 17.73 -15.37
C VAL A 276 1.99 16.33 -15.18
N LEU A 277 3.09 16.02 -15.88
CA LEU A 277 3.89 14.83 -15.59
C LEU A 277 4.91 15.15 -14.51
N ALA A 278 4.81 14.51 -13.34
CA ALA A 278 5.70 14.79 -12.23
C ALA A 278 6.14 13.52 -11.49
N ASP A 279 7.35 13.54 -10.92
CA ASP A 279 7.74 12.55 -9.92
C ASP A 279 7.08 12.88 -8.59
N LEU A 280 6.05 12.10 -8.25
CA LEU A 280 5.32 12.20 -6.99
C LEU A 280 5.87 11.25 -5.92
N SER A 281 7.04 10.63 -6.16
CA SER A 281 7.80 9.97 -5.10
C SER A 281 8.51 11.03 -4.26
N ASP A 282 7.93 11.38 -3.11
CA ASP A 282 8.70 12.10 -2.10
C ASP A 282 9.71 11.12 -1.51
N SER A 283 11.00 11.41 -1.67
CA SER A 283 12.08 10.59 -1.09
C SER A 283 11.97 10.45 0.43
N ASN A 284 11.19 11.31 1.09
CA ASN A 284 10.97 11.30 2.54
C ASN A 284 9.61 10.77 2.99
N SER A 285 8.67 10.51 2.08
CA SER A 285 7.34 10.03 2.44
C SER A 285 7.18 8.58 1.95
N SER A 286 6.76 7.69 2.83
CA SER A 286 6.38 6.32 2.46
C SER A 286 5.15 6.27 1.55
N LYS A 287 4.51 7.42 1.30
CA LYS A 287 3.35 7.57 0.41
C LYS A 287 3.82 7.88 -1.01
N ARG A 288 3.49 6.99 -1.94
CA ARG A 288 3.59 7.26 -3.38
C ARG A 288 2.17 7.48 -3.89
N PHE A 289 1.88 8.70 -4.32
CA PHE A 289 0.60 9.01 -4.95
C PHE A 289 0.66 8.64 -6.44
N ALA A 290 -0.40 8.04 -6.97
CA ALA A 290 -0.50 7.77 -8.41
C ALA A 290 -0.86 9.04 -9.20
N GLY A 291 -1.60 9.95 -8.57
CA GLY A 291 -1.93 11.28 -9.04
C GLY A 291 -2.26 12.20 -7.87
N ILE A 292 -2.34 13.50 -8.13
CA ILE A 292 -2.83 14.49 -7.18
C ILE A 292 -3.47 15.66 -7.92
N THR A 293 -4.64 16.08 -7.45
CA THR A 293 -5.33 17.27 -7.96
C THR A 293 -5.04 18.50 -7.09
N PHE A 294 -4.74 19.64 -7.72
CA PHE A 294 -4.47 20.91 -7.04
C PHE A 294 -5.70 21.83 -7.01
N SER A 295 -6.16 22.15 -5.80
CA SER A 295 -7.36 22.98 -5.55
C SER A 295 -7.11 24.48 -5.53
N SER A 296 -5.85 24.90 -5.32
CA SER A 296 -5.46 26.32 -5.24
C SER A 296 -4.58 26.71 -6.44
N GLY A 297 -5.03 27.72 -7.20
CA GLY A 297 -4.33 28.22 -8.40
C GLY A 297 -4.96 27.73 -9.72
N PRO A 298 -4.18 27.60 -10.82
CA PRO A 298 -4.67 26.94 -12.02
C PRO A 298 -5.11 25.52 -11.67
N ARG A 299 -6.25 25.04 -12.21
CA ARG A 299 -6.73 23.68 -11.95
C ARG A 299 -5.78 22.68 -12.63
N GLY A 300 -4.96 21.99 -11.85
CA GLY A 300 -3.91 21.11 -12.34
C GLY A 300 -4.03 19.72 -11.74
N ILE A 301 -3.89 18.68 -12.57
CA ILE A 301 -3.71 17.30 -12.12
C ILE A 301 -2.27 16.91 -12.40
N PHE A 302 -1.57 16.48 -11.36
CA PHE A 302 -0.22 15.94 -11.47
C PHE A 302 -0.34 14.43 -11.52
N LEU A 303 0.17 13.85 -12.60
CA LEU A 303 0.20 12.42 -12.83
C LEU A 303 1.59 11.90 -12.48
N ASN A 304 1.67 10.88 -11.64
CA ASN A 304 2.95 10.28 -11.30
C ASN A 304 3.57 9.59 -12.52
N ILE A 305 4.82 9.92 -12.82
CA ILE A 305 5.58 9.34 -13.93
C ILE A 305 6.04 7.90 -13.67
N GLY A 306 6.00 7.39 -12.44
CA GLY A 306 6.57 6.09 -12.07
C GLY A 306 6.11 4.91 -12.96
N LEU A 307 4.81 4.80 -13.24
CA LEU A 307 4.27 3.73 -14.08
C LEU A 307 4.60 3.93 -15.55
N ILE A 308 4.60 5.19 -16.02
CA ILE A 308 5.01 5.54 -17.38
C ILE A 308 6.49 5.16 -17.57
N LYS A 309 7.33 5.44 -16.59
CA LYS A 309 8.74 5.05 -16.55
C LYS A 309 8.90 3.53 -16.62
N SER A 310 8.08 2.76 -15.89
CA SER A 310 8.08 1.29 -15.97
C SER A 310 7.64 0.77 -17.35
N LEU A 311 6.64 1.40 -17.98
CA LEU A 311 6.18 1.07 -19.33
C LEU A 311 7.27 1.32 -20.39
N ILE A 312 7.95 2.47 -20.31
CA ILE A 312 9.04 2.87 -21.22
C ILE A 312 10.25 1.95 -21.08
N LYS A 313 10.66 1.62 -19.84
CA LYS A 313 11.78 0.69 -19.59
C LYS A 313 11.57 -0.69 -20.24
N GLY A 314 10.32 -1.06 -20.56
CA GLY A 314 9.99 -2.30 -21.27
C GLY A 314 10.20 -3.58 -20.44
N ASN A 315 10.41 -3.47 -19.13
CA ASN A 315 10.71 -4.60 -18.24
C ASN A 315 9.46 -5.32 -17.70
N LEU A 316 8.27 -4.91 -18.14
CA LEU A 316 6.98 -5.46 -17.72
C LEU A 316 6.56 -6.62 -18.61
N THR A 317 5.94 -7.63 -18.01
CA THR A 317 5.20 -8.65 -18.75
C THR A 317 3.99 -8.03 -19.46
N LEU A 318 3.35 -8.79 -20.36
CA LEU A 318 2.18 -8.29 -21.08
C LEU A 318 0.99 -8.04 -20.13
N ALA A 319 0.79 -8.92 -19.15
CA ALA A 319 -0.25 -8.76 -18.14
C ALA A 319 0.01 -7.56 -17.22
N GLU A 320 1.26 -7.37 -16.78
CA GLU A 320 1.68 -6.18 -16.00
C GLU A 320 1.50 -4.88 -16.79
N ARG A 321 1.88 -4.86 -18.08
CA ARG A 321 1.65 -3.73 -18.97
C ARG A 321 0.16 -3.38 -19.06
N CYS A 322 -0.71 -4.38 -19.23
CA CYS A 322 -2.15 -4.15 -19.27
C CYS A 322 -2.68 -3.57 -17.95
N ALA A 323 -2.24 -4.12 -16.82
CA ALA A 323 -2.61 -3.63 -15.50
C ALA A 323 -2.12 -2.19 -15.25
N ALA A 324 -0.91 -1.85 -15.71
CA ALA A 324 -0.32 -0.51 -15.57
C ALA A 324 -1.07 0.56 -16.35
N ILE A 325 -1.43 0.27 -17.60
CA ILE A 325 -2.19 1.21 -18.43
C ILE A 325 -3.56 1.47 -17.81
N ILE A 326 -4.24 0.43 -17.30
CA ILE A 326 -5.54 0.60 -16.63
C ILE A 326 -5.41 1.34 -15.32
N ASN A 327 -4.37 1.07 -14.54
CA ASN A 327 -4.14 1.79 -13.29
C ASN A 327 -4.01 3.29 -13.55
N GLN A 328 -3.17 3.66 -14.52
CA GLN A 328 -2.97 5.06 -14.84
C GLN A 328 -4.22 5.70 -15.43
N ALA A 329 -4.97 4.99 -16.29
CA ALA A 329 -6.24 5.50 -16.82
C ALA A 329 -7.29 5.67 -15.71
N THR A 330 -7.37 4.73 -14.78
CA THR A 330 -8.23 4.82 -13.59
C THR A 330 -7.84 6.03 -12.74
N THR A 331 -6.54 6.25 -12.53
CA THR A 331 -6.01 7.41 -11.82
C THR A 331 -6.43 8.71 -12.51
N ILE A 332 -6.34 8.79 -13.83
CA ILE A 332 -6.81 9.95 -14.60
C ILE A 332 -8.30 10.23 -14.38
N VAL A 333 -9.12 9.18 -14.43
CA VAL A 333 -10.57 9.30 -14.21
C VAL A 333 -10.86 9.69 -12.75
N HIS A 334 -10.12 9.12 -11.80
CA HIS A 334 -10.19 9.44 -10.36
C HIS A 334 -9.92 10.93 -10.11
N GLU A 335 -8.77 11.43 -10.55
CA GLU A 335 -8.37 12.82 -10.32
C GLU A 335 -9.29 13.82 -11.03
N LEU A 336 -9.83 13.44 -12.20
CA LEU A 336 -10.86 14.27 -12.86
C LEU A 336 -12.14 14.39 -12.04
N ALA A 337 -12.52 13.40 -11.23
CA ALA A 337 -13.69 13.52 -10.35
C ALA A 337 -13.54 14.66 -9.35
N HIS A 338 -12.33 14.84 -8.80
CA HIS A 338 -11.97 15.93 -7.89
C HIS A 338 -12.10 17.28 -8.58
N VAL A 339 -11.54 17.41 -9.79
CA VAL A 339 -11.66 18.62 -10.61
C VAL A 339 -13.11 18.98 -10.87
N LEU A 340 -13.94 18.00 -11.25
CA LEU A 340 -15.35 18.21 -11.52
C LEU A 340 -16.09 18.69 -10.26
N GLY A 341 -15.85 18.06 -9.11
CA GLY A 341 -16.43 18.46 -7.83
C GLY A 341 -16.11 19.90 -7.44
N TRP A 342 -14.84 20.31 -7.61
CA TRP A 342 -14.42 21.68 -7.32
C TRP A 342 -14.97 22.68 -8.34
N ALA A 343 -14.98 22.31 -9.62
CA ALA A 343 -15.54 23.14 -10.68
C ALA A 343 -17.03 23.42 -10.45
N ARG A 344 -17.81 22.41 -10.04
CA ARG A 344 -19.22 22.54 -9.63
C ARG A 344 -19.36 23.54 -8.49
N GLY A 345 -18.54 23.40 -7.43
CA GLY A 345 -18.55 24.33 -6.30
C GLY A 345 -18.30 25.80 -6.68
N ALA A 346 -17.49 26.05 -7.71
CA ALA A 346 -17.20 27.39 -8.20
C ALA A 346 -18.29 27.95 -9.14
N ILE A 347 -18.86 27.11 -10.00
CA ILE A 347 -19.78 27.52 -11.07
C ILE A 347 -21.24 27.56 -10.58
N ASP A 348 -21.68 26.55 -9.83
CA ASP A 348 -23.11 26.33 -9.54
C ASP A 348 -23.64 27.08 -8.34
N LYS A 349 -22.86 28.05 -7.79
CA LYS A 349 -23.17 28.88 -6.62
C LYS A 349 -24.60 28.66 -6.10
N PRO A 350 -24.81 27.77 -5.10
CA PRO A 350 -26.15 27.48 -4.62
C PRO A 350 -26.86 28.78 -4.26
N SER A 351 -28.11 28.92 -4.70
CA SER A 351 -28.93 30.13 -4.56
C SER A 351 -29.19 30.55 -3.10
N THR A 352 -28.68 29.79 -2.12
CA THR A 352 -28.75 30.01 -0.67
C THR A 352 -27.37 30.10 0.02
N ILE A 353 -26.24 30.16 -0.70
CA ILE A 353 -24.93 30.38 -0.06
C ILE A 353 -24.83 31.84 0.42
N HIS A 354 -25.05 32.05 1.73
CA HIS A 354 -24.49 33.20 2.42
C HIS A 354 -22.98 33.23 2.17
N LYS A 355 -22.48 34.40 1.73
CA LYS A 355 -21.08 34.70 1.40
C LYS A 355 -20.11 33.81 2.18
N LEU A 356 -19.53 32.83 1.48
CA LEU A 356 -18.36 32.12 1.99
C LEU A 356 -17.32 33.16 2.39
N ASP A 357 -16.81 33.08 3.61
CA ASP A 357 -15.64 33.85 4.00
C ASP A 357 -14.49 33.43 3.06
N PRO A 358 -13.90 34.36 2.28
CA PRO A 358 -12.77 34.06 1.41
C PRO A 358 -11.55 33.48 2.13
N ALA A 359 -11.52 33.54 3.46
CA ALA A 359 -10.51 32.93 4.33
C ALA A 359 -10.73 31.42 4.55
N ASP A 360 -11.94 30.90 4.39
CA ASP A 360 -12.30 29.50 4.65
C ASP A 360 -12.05 28.60 3.41
N ARG A 361 -10.82 28.70 2.88
CA ARG A 361 -10.36 28.05 1.63
C ARG A 361 -10.10 26.55 1.75
N THR A 362 -10.47 25.90 2.85
CA THR A 362 -10.50 24.44 2.89
C THR A 362 -11.70 23.96 2.07
N VAL A 363 -11.54 23.93 0.75
CA VAL A 363 -12.54 23.41 -0.19
C VAL A 363 -12.61 21.88 -0.01
N VAL A 364 -13.24 21.44 1.07
CA VAL A 364 -13.42 20.01 1.35
C VAL A 364 -14.45 19.45 0.37
N GLU A 365 -14.09 18.37 -0.31
CA GLU A 365 -14.95 17.71 -1.29
C GLU A 365 -16.36 17.40 -0.74
N PRO A 366 -17.40 17.41 -1.59
CA PRO A 366 -18.74 17.03 -1.16
C PRO A 366 -18.84 15.51 -0.92
N PHE A 367 -19.63 15.12 0.07
CA PHE A 367 -20.09 13.75 0.26
C PHE A 367 -21.12 13.39 -0.83
N ILE A 368 -21.06 12.19 -1.40
CA ILE A 368 -22.10 11.71 -2.32
C ILE A 368 -23.22 11.07 -1.50
N ASP A 369 -24.47 11.53 -1.66
CA ASP A 369 -25.66 10.89 -1.04
C ASP A 369 -25.49 10.55 0.46
N TYR A 370 -24.84 11.44 1.23
CA TYR A 370 -24.49 11.23 2.64
C TYR A 370 -23.64 9.98 2.92
N GLN A 371 -22.78 9.56 2.00
CA GLN A 371 -21.79 8.50 2.24
C GLN A 371 -20.87 8.85 3.42
N GLY A 372 -20.28 7.83 4.04
CA GLY A 372 -19.44 7.98 5.24
C GLY A 372 -18.09 8.68 5.00
N SER A 373 -17.68 8.92 3.75
CA SER A 373 -16.40 9.57 3.45
C SER A 373 -16.53 10.50 2.24
N ALA A 374 -15.87 11.66 2.29
CA ALA A 374 -15.73 12.61 1.19
C ALA A 374 -14.38 12.39 0.50
N GLU A 375 -14.42 11.62 -0.59
CA GLU A 375 -13.34 11.42 -1.54
C GLU A 375 -14.01 11.06 -2.89
N LEU A 376 -14.09 12.03 -3.80
CA LEU A 376 -14.89 11.91 -5.02
C LEU A 376 -14.31 10.90 -6.02
N GLY A 377 -12.99 10.77 -6.07
CA GLY A 377 -12.28 9.86 -6.96
C GLY A 377 -12.57 8.39 -6.61
N TYR A 378 -12.49 8.01 -5.34
CA TYR A 378 -12.83 6.67 -4.85
C TYR A 378 -14.32 6.41 -4.89
N ALA A 379 -15.15 7.41 -4.66
CA ALA A 379 -16.58 7.29 -4.91
C ALA A 379 -16.87 6.99 -6.40
N LEU A 380 -16.19 7.68 -7.33
CA LEU A 380 -16.28 7.41 -8.76
C LEU A 380 -15.83 5.99 -9.07
N GLU A 381 -14.63 5.60 -8.65
CA GLU A 381 -14.09 4.27 -8.91
C GLU A 381 -15.05 3.18 -8.42
N SER A 382 -15.62 3.37 -7.23
CA SER A 382 -16.57 2.42 -6.67
C SER A 382 -17.79 2.21 -7.55
N GLN A 383 -18.29 3.27 -8.17
CA GLN A 383 -19.52 3.23 -8.96
C GLN A 383 -19.25 2.80 -10.41
N VAL A 384 -18.09 3.16 -10.96
CA VAL A 384 -17.72 2.86 -12.35
C VAL A 384 -17.04 1.48 -12.48
N PHE A 385 -16.20 1.09 -11.52
CA PHE A 385 -15.38 -0.13 -11.58
C PHE A 385 -15.73 -1.18 -10.52
N GLY A 386 -16.81 -0.98 -9.76
CA GLY A 386 -17.37 -1.97 -8.83
C GLY A 386 -16.61 -2.08 -7.51
N GLY A 387 -15.93 -1.01 -7.15
CA GLY A 387 -15.11 -0.85 -5.96
C GLY A 387 -13.91 0.02 -6.28
N SER A 388 -13.26 0.53 -5.25
CA SER A 388 -12.06 1.31 -5.44
C SER A 388 -10.91 0.39 -5.85
N ILE A 389 -10.27 0.71 -6.97
CA ILE A 389 -9.20 -0.12 -7.53
C ILE A 389 -7.93 0.12 -6.73
N ARG A 390 -7.29 -0.97 -6.33
CA ARG A 390 -6.08 -0.98 -5.54
C ARG A 390 -5.03 -1.84 -6.21
N TYR A 391 -3.80 -1.39 -6.03
CA TYR A 391 -2.61 -2.02 -6.54
C TYR A 391 -1.58 -2.01 -5.42
N THR A 392 -0.85 -3.11 -5.27
CA THR A 392 0.28 -3.12 -4.34
C THR A 392 1.50 -2.69 -5.14
N LEU A 393 1.98 -1.47 -4.87
CA LEU A 393 3.25 -0.98 -5.42
C LEU A 393 4.38 -1.42 -4.49
N HIS A 394 5.42 -2.06 -5.05
CA HIS A 394 6.56 -2.51 -4.28
C HIS A 394 7.42 -1.33 -3.80
N SER A 395 7.58 -1.18 -2.48
CA SER A 395 8.52 -0.23 -1.90
C SER A 395 9.93 -0.78 -2.04
N GLY A 396 10.75 -0.20 -2.90
CA GLY A 396 12.16 -0.57 -2.99
C GLY A 396 12.80 -0.21 -4.31
N THR A 397 12.38 -0.82 -5.41
CA THR A 397 13.00 -0.62 -6.73
C THR A 397 12.05 -1.14 -7.81
N ASP A 398 11.74 -0.30 -8.80
CA ASP A 398 10.85 -0.54 -9.94
C ASP A 398 9.37 -0.82 -9.57
N GLU A 399 8.46 0.04 -10.03
CA GLU A 399 7.02 -0.08 -9.77
C GLU A 399 6.43 -1.26 -10.56
N VAL A 400 6.54 -2.45 -10.00
CA VAL A 400 5.77 -3.61 -10.47
C VAL A 400 4.40 -3.56 -9.80
N ILE A 401 3.36 -3.50 -10.62
CA ILE A 401 1.99 -3.59 -10.15
C ILE A 401 1.70 -5.04 -9.78
N MET A 402 1.49 -5.28 -8.49
CA MET A 402 1.05 -6.58 -8.00
C MET A 402 -0.41 -6.53 -7.56
N ALA A 403 -1.11 -7.64 -7.81
CA ALA A 403 -2.41 -7.96 -7.24
C ALA A 403 -3.48 -6.88 -7.50
N PRO A 404 -3.90 -6.63 -8.75
CA PRO A 404 -4.93 -5.65 -9.03
C PRO A 404 -6.24 -6.16 -8.44
N HIS A 405 -6.89 -5.36 -7.60
CA HIS A 405 -8.12 -5.75 -6.93
C HIS A 405 -9.03 -4.54 -6.71
N THR A 406 -10.34 -4.77 -6.63
CA THR A 406 -11.27 -3.76 -6.10
C THR A 406 -11.57 -4.03 -4.64
N VAL A 407 -11.84 -2.95 -3.91
CA VAL A 407 -12.28 -3.00 -2.52
C VAL A 407 -13.55 -2.15 -2.37
N THR A 408 -14.45 -2.54 -1.48
CA THR A 408 -15.65 -1.73 -1.15
C THR A 408 -15.31 -0.35 -0.62
N TRP A 409 -16.10 0.64 -1.05
CA TRP A 409 -16.04 2.03 -0.61
C TRP A 409 -17.35 2.46 0.08
N PRO A 410 -17.30 3.29 1.14
CA PRO A 410 -16.12 3.69 1.93
C PRO A 410 -15.45 2.49 2.60
N PHE A 411 -14.12 2.52 2.80
CA PHE A 411 -13.47 1.40 3.49
C PHE A 411 -13.82 1.44 4.97
N PRO A 412 -14.31 0.32 5.56
CA PRO A 412 -14.53 0.28 6.99
C PRO A 412 -13.25 0.57 7.80
N THR A 413 -12.10 0.15 7.28
CA THR A 413 -10.78 0.41 7.89
C THR A 413 -10.33 1.87 7.83
N LEU A 414 -11.05 2.75 7.12
CA LEU A 414 -10.80 4.20 7.26
C LEU A 414 -11.16 4.69 8.66
N ALA A 415 -12.07 4.00 9.38
CA ALA A 415 -12.42 4.32 10.75
C ALA A 415 -11.18 4.47 11.64
N ASP A 416 -10.23 3.55 11.47
CA ASP A 416 -9.01 3.42 12.27
C ASP A 416 -7.87 4.34 11.78
N SER A 417 -8.01 4.99 10.62
CA SER A 417 -6.96 5.85 10.03
C SER A 417 -7.29 7.34 10.18
N ALA A 418 -6.28 8.16 10.47
CA ALA A 418 -6.44 9.58 10.78
C ALA A 418 -6.34 10.54 9.58
N GLY A 419 -6.09 10.09 8.34
CA GLY A 419 -6.27 11.01 7.19
C GLY A 419 -5.43 10.79 5.94
N VAL A 420 -5.67 9.73 5.17
CA VAL A 420 -5.04 9.62 3.83
C VAL A 420 -6.05 9.50 2.69
N MET A 421 -7.34 9.24 2.98
CA MET A 421 -8.31 8.80 1.96
C MET A 421 -9.63 9.58 2.02
N GLY A 422 -9.55 10.90 2.25
CA GLY A 422 -10.70 11.79 2.33
C GLY A 422 -11.20 12.08 3.75
N THR A 423 -12.25 12.91 3.84
CA THR A 423 -12.82 13.35 5.12
C THR A 423 -13.89 12.38 5.61
N LYS A 424 -13.70 11.78 6.80
CA LYS A 424 -14.63 10.78 7.35
C LYS A 424 -15.76 11.39 8.17
N VAL A 425 -16.90 10.70 8.18
CA VAL A 425 -18.04 11.02 9.05
C VAL A 425 -18.02 10.10 10.27
N GLN A 426 -17.73 10.66 11.44
CA GLN A 426 -17.69 9.90 12.69
C GLN A 426 -19.08 9.32 13.01
N GLY A 427 -19.12 8.05 13.45
CA GLY A 427 -20.36 7.36 13.80
C GLY A 427 -21.22 6.94 12.60
N HIS A 428 -20.74 7.12 11.36
CA HIS A 428 -21.51 6.73 10.17
C HIS A 428 -21.69 5.20 10.07
N PRO A 429 -22.89 4.69 9.69
CA PRO A 429 -23.17 3.26 9.59
C PRO A 429 -22.22 2.47 8.68
N SER A 430 -21.62 3.11 7.67
CA SER A 430 -20.60 2.48 6.80
C SER A 430 -19.34 2.03 7.53
N PHE A 431 -19.08 2.57 8.71
CA PHE A 431 -17.93 2.22 9.57
C PHE A 431 -18.34 1.38 10.77
N ALA A 432 -19.61 0.97 10.87
CA ALA A 432 -20.08 0.18 12.00
C ALA A 432 -19.43 -1.21 12.03
N ALA A 433 -19.32 -1.78 13.23
CA ALA A 433 -18.91 -3.16 13.40
C ALA A 433 -19.79 -4.11 12.57
N GLY A 434 -19.17 -5.10 11.94
CA GLY A 434 -19.87 -6.12 11.14
C GLY A 434 -20.15 -5.74 9.68
N VAL A 435 -19.93 -4.48 9.28
CA VAL A 435 -20.01 -4.06 7.87
C VAL A 435 -19.05 -4.90 7.02
N LYS A 436 -19.52 -5.34 5.85
CA LYS A 436 -18.73 -6.18 4.95
C LYS A 436 -17.74 -5.33 4.16
N ASN A 437 -16.45 -5.61 4.35
CA ASN A 437 -15.40 -5.21 3.44
C ASN A 437 -15.22 -6.32 2.40
N VAL A 438 -15.46 -6.00 1.13
CA VAL A 438 -15.36 -6.97 0.02
C VAL A 438 -14.15 -6.63 -0.82
N ILE A 439 -13.31 -7.64 -1.06
CA ILE A 439 -12.18 -7.58 -1.98
C ILE A 439 -12.48 -8.49 -3.16
N THR A 440 -12.24 -8.01 -4.38
CA THR A 440 -12.38 -8.80 -5.61
C THR A 440 -11.11 -8.68 -6.43
N LEU A 441 -10.50 -9.81 -6.78
CA LEU A 441 -9.32 -9.81 -7.65
C LEU A 441 -9.72 -9.46 -9.08
N ILE A 442 -8.86 -8.71 -9.76
CA ILE A 442 -9.03 -8.34 -11.16
C ILE A 442 -8.01 -9.14 -11.97
N PRO A 443 -8.44 -10.20 -12.68
CA PRO A 443 -7.55 -10.92 -13.57
C PRO A 443 -7.08 -10.03 -14.72
N SER A 444 -5.87 -10.26 -15.20
CA SER A 444 -5.31 -9.62 -16.40
C SER A 444 -6.16 -9.81 -17.66
N LEU A 445 -7.00 -10.85 -17.71
CA LEU A 445 -8.03 -11.03 -18.73
C LEU A 445 -9.03 -9.86 -18.78
N HIS A 446 -9.41 -9.32 -17.63
CA HIS A 446 -10.23 -8.11 -17.57
C HIS A 446 -9.43 -6.92 -18.13
N SER A 447 -8.17 -6.82 -17.74
CA SER A 447 -7.33 -5.71 -18.15
C SER A 447 -7.06 -5.69 -19.65
N SER A 448 -6.75 -6.83 -20.24
CA SER A 448 -6.56 -6.95 -21.69
C SER A 448 -7.84 -6.68 -22.46
N ARG A 449 -9.00 -7.11 -21.94
CA ARG A 449 -10.29 -6.84 -22.57
C ARG A 449 -10.60 -5.34 -22.61
N MET A 450 -10.36 -4.61 -21.52
CA MET A 450 -10.53 -3.15 -21.49
C MET A 450 -9.59 -2.45 -22.50
N LEU A 451 -8.44 -3.05 -22.78
CA LEU A 451 -7.48 -2.56 -23.77
C LEU A 451 -7.72 -3.12 -25.17
N SER A 452 -8.80 -3.88 -25.40
CA SER A 452 -9.12 -4.45 -26.71
C SER A 452 -9.94 -3.50 -27.56
N GLU A 453 -9.54 -3.35 -28.82
CA GLU A 453 -10.38 -2.64 -29.80
C GLU A 453 -11.73 -3.33 -30.02
N GLN A 454 -11.77 -4.67 -29.95
CA GLN A 454 -13.00 -5.45 -30.11
C GLN A 454 -14.01 -5.14 -29.01
N PHE A 455 -13.57 -5.03 -27.75
CA PHE A 455 -14.49 -4.75 -26.64
C PHE A 455 -15.23 -3.42 -26.86
N TRP A 456 -14.54 -2.36 -27.25
CA TRP A 456 -15.14 -1.04 -27.43
C TRP A 456 -16.06 -0.97 -28.66
N LYS A 457 -15.74 -1.72 -29.71
CA LYS A 457 -16.54 -1.78 -30.95
C LYS A 457 -17.68 -2.80 -30.92
N ASP A 458 -17.73 -3.67 -29.93
CA ASP A 458 -18.74 -4.74 -29.86
C ASP A 458 -20.17 -4.18 -29.75
N PRO A 459 -21.03 -4.33 -30.77
CA PRO A 459 -22.39 -3.80 -30.74
C PRO A 459 -23.32 -4.62 -29.83
N SER A 460 -22.94 -5.84 -29.44
CA SER A 460 -23.75 -6.70 -28.56
C SER A 460 -23.77 -6.24 -27.11
N ILE A 461 -22.88 -5.31 -26.75
CA ILE A 461 -22.82 -4.69 -25.43
C ILE A 461 -23.42 -3.27 -25.56
N PRO A 462 -24.74 -3.11 -25.35
CA PRO A 462 -25.42 -1.83 -25.60
C PRO A 462 -24.97 -0.73 -24.65
N ARG A 463 -24.66 -1.09 -23.39
CA ARG A 463 -24.11 -0.18 -22.37
C ARG A 463 -22.76 -0.69 -21.90
N LYS A 464 -21.70 0.02 -22.28
CA LYS A 464 -20.30 -0.35 -21.97
C LYS A 464 -19.99 -0.20 -20.49
N SER A 465 -20.61 0.80 -19.87
CA SER A 465 -20.38 1.20 -18.49
C SER A 465 -21.04 0.32 -17.44
N ASP A 466 -21.98 -0.53 -17.85
CA ASP A 466 -22.68 -1.43 -16.97
C ASP A 466 -21.79 -2.58 -16.47
N ASN A 467 -22.23 -3.22 -15.37
CA ASN A 467 -21.55 -4.36 -14.76
C ASN A 467 -20.05 -4.08 -14.49
N PHE A 468 -19.75 -2.83 -14.15
CA PHE A 468 -18.42 -2.35 -13.81
C PHE A 468 -17.41 -2.55 -14.94
N PHE A 469 -17.92 -2.41 -16.16
CA PHE A 469 -17.32 -2.68 -17.47
C PHE A 469 -17.13 -4.19 -17.69
N HIS A 470 -18.24 -4.90 -17.49
CA HIS A 470 -18.49 -6.32 -17.77
C HIS A 470 -17.61 -7.31 -17.01
N ARG A 471 -17.15 -6.96 -15.82
CA ARG A 471 -16.31 -7.84 -14.98
C ARG A 471 -17.17 -8.77 -14.14
N ILE A 472 -16.98 -10.07 -14.31
CA ILE A 472 -17.56 -11.05 -13.39
C ILE A 472 -16.62 -11.25 -12.20
N SER A 473 -17.16 -11.04 -10.99
CA SER A 473 -16.42 -11.18 -9.74
C SER A 473 -16.32 -12.66 -9.33
N TYR A 474 -15.40 -13.41 -9.94
CA TYR A 474 -15.18 -14.83 -9.62
C TYR A 474 -14.36 -15.03 -8.34
N PHE A 475 -13.33 -14.21 -8.13
CA PHE A 475 -12.35 -14.35 -7.07
C PHE A 475 -12.56 -13.26 -6.02
N ARG A 476 -13.08 -13.62 -4.85
CA ARG A 476 -13.60 -12.66 -3.88
C ARG A 476 -13.30 -13.07 -2.45
N SER A 477 -13.01 -12.09 -1.60
CA SER A 477 -13.03 -12.20 -0.15
C SER A 477 -14.11 -11.30 0.44
N VAL A 478 -14.78 -11.77 1.49
CA VAL A 478 -15.69 -10.97 2.30
C VAL A 478 -15.21 -11.02 3.74
N THR A 479 -14.79 -9.88 4.27
CA THR A 479 -14.33 -9.72 5.64
C THR A 479 -15.29 -8.81 6.38
N ARG A 480 -15.70 -9.15 7.60
CA ARG A 480 -16.52 -8.25 8.44
C ARG A 480 -15.61 -7.32 9.20
N HIS A 481 -15.86 -6.01 9.16
CA HIS A 481 -15.09 -5.04 9.91
C HIS A 481 -15.25 -5.29 11.41
N VAL A 482 -14.13 -5.31 12.11
CA VAL A 482 -14.07 -5.38 13.57
C VAL A 482 -13.34 -4.12 14.02
N PRO A 483 -14.03 -3.17 14.67
CA PRO A 483 -13.39 -1.97 15.22
C PRO A 483 -12.25 -2.34 16.15
N ASP A 484 -11.25 -1.48 16.22
CA ASP A 484 -10.10 -1.59 17.14
C ASP A 484 -9.20 -2.83 16.93
N LYS A 485 -9.48 -3.65 15.91
CA LYS A 485 -8.59 -4.75 15.51
C LYS A 485 -7.86 -4.38 14.23
N PRO A 486 -6.53 -4.58 14.16
CA PRO A 486 -5.80 -4.47 12.90
C PRO A 486 -6.39 -5.42 11.86
N ILE A 487 -6.72 -4.92 10.66
CA ILE A 487 -7.38 -5.72 9.62
C ILE A 487 -6.63 -7.01 9.27
N ARG A 488 -5.29 -6.99 9.36
CA ARG A 488 -4.44 -8.17 9.12
C ARG A 488 -4.79 -9.38 9.99
N LEU A 489 -5.39 -9.18 11.17
CA LEU A 489 -5.69 -10.25 12.13
C LEU A 489 -6.99 -11.01 11.82
N TYR A 490 -7.88 -10.45 11.00
CA TYR A 490 -9.19 -11.05 10.75
C TYR A 490 -9.61 -11.03 9.28
N ARG A 491 -8.73 -10.60 8.37
CA ARG A 491 -9.01 -10.56 6.94
C ARG A 491 -9.05 -11.97 6.35
N ASN A 492 -10.12 -12.26 5.63
CA ASN A 492 -10.28 -13.52 4.92
C ASN A 492 -9.48 -13.51 3.61
N GLU A 493 -8.91 -14.65 3.23
CA GLU A 493 -8.29 -14.82 1.91
C GLU A 493 -9.35 -14.80 0.78
N PRO A 494 -9.01 -14.32 -0.42
CA PRO A 494 -9.87 -14.47 -1.59
C PRO A 494 -10.11 -15.94 -1.93
N ILE A 495 -11.37 -16.28 -2.25
CA ILE A 495 -11.79 -17.60 -2.70
C ILE A 495 -12.46 -17.53 -4.08
N LEU A 496 -12.60 -18.67 -4.74
CA LEU A 496 -13.45 -18.81 -5.93
C LEU A 496 -14.91 -19.00 -5.50
N GLU A 497 -15.72 -17.93 -5.53
CA GLU A 497 -17.09 -17.91 -4.95
C GLU A 497 -18.13 -18.59 -5.86
N ARG A 498 -18.04 -18.40 -7.19
CA ARG A 498 -19.09 -18.81 -8.15
C ARG A 498 -18.83 -20.16 -8.82
N ARG A 499 -18.34 -21.17 -8.08
CA ARG A 499 -17.95 -22.48 -8.64
C ARG A 499 -19.07 -23.18 -9.42
N GLN A 500 -20.26 -23.27 -8.85
CA GLN A 500 -21.41 -23.93 -9.49
C GLN A 500 -21.81 -23.26 -10.81
N GLU A 501 -21.74 -21.93 -10.88
CA GLU A 501 -22.03 -21.20 -12.12
C GLU A 501 -20.94 -21.39 -13.16
N ILE A 502 -19.67 -21.41 -12.75
CA ILE A 502 -18.55 -21.72 -13.65
C ILE A 502 -18.74 -23.12 -14.24
N GLU A 503 -19.10 -24.10 -13.41
CA GLU A 503 -19.39 -25.47 -13.84
C GLU A 503 -20.58 -25.54 -14.80
N ALA A 504 -21.67 -24.82 -14.51
CA ALA A 504 -22.82 -24.74 -15.39
C ALA A 504 -22.48 -24.10 -16.74
N LEU A 505 -21.71 -23.00 -16.75
CA LEU A 505 -21.24 -22.35 -17.97
C LEU A 505 -20.29 -23.26 -18.76
N ARG A 506 -19.41 -24.00 -18.06
CA ARG A 506 -18.52 -24.99 -18.67
C ARG A 506 -19.32 -26.12 -19.33
N ALA A 507 -20.29 -26.69 -18.63
CA ALA A 507 -21.16 -27.75 -19.16
C ALA A 507 -21.98 -27.30 -20.38
N GLN A 508 -22.31 -26.01 -20.46
CA GLN A 508 -23.00 -25.40 -21.60
C GLN A 508 -22.06 -24.99 -22.74
N GLY A 509 -20.74 -25.13 -22.60
CA GLY A 509 -19.76 -24.63 -23.57
C GLY A 509 -19.73 -23.09 -23.69
N ARG A 510 -20.19 -22.39 -22.65
CA ARG A 510 -20.33 -20.91 -22.60
C ARG A 510 -19.27 -20.23 -21.75
N LEU A 511 -18.43 -20.99 -21.04
CA LEU A 511 -17.31 -20.43 -20.30
C LEU A 511 -16.22 -19.99 -21.28
N SER A 512 -15.76 -18.74 -21.18
CA SER A 512 -14.68 -18.26 -22.04
C SER A 512 -13.39 -19.06 -21.78
N PRO A 513 -12.59 -19.41 -22.81
CA PRO A 513 -11.35 -20.17 -22.64
C PRO A 513 -10.38 -19.55 -21.63
N GLY A 514 -10.26 -18.21 -21.60
CA GLY A 514 -9.37 -17.52 -20.67
C GLY A 514 -9.77 -17.72 -19.20
N ILE A 515 -11.08 -17.65 -18.88
CA ILE A 515 -11.56 -17.94 -17.52
C ILE A 515 -11.37 -19.41 -17.17
N GLU A 516 -11.57 -20.33 -18.11
CA GLU A 516 -11.33 -21.75 -17.89
C GLU A 516 -9.86 -22.03 -17.51
N GLU A 517 -8.91 -21.41 -18.22
CA GLU A 517 -7.49 -21.53 -17.89
C GLU A 517 -7.16 -20.96 -16.51
N ILE A 518 -7.68 -19.77 -16.17
CA ILE A 518 -7.45 -19.13 -14.86
C ILE A 518 -8.02 -20.01 -13.73
N VAL A 519 -9.23 -20.55 -13.88
CA VAL A 519 -9.86 -21.40 -12.86
C VAL A 519 -9.08 -22.71 -12.68
N ARG A 520 -8.64 -23.34 -13.78
CA ARG A 520 -7.80 -24.54 -13.72
C ARG A 520 -6.48 -24.27 -12.99
N ASP A 521 -5.77 -23.18 -13.34
CA ASP A 521 -4.52 -22.80 -12.68
C ASP A 521 -4.74 -22.45 -11.21
N TRP A 522 -5.85 -21.76 -10.89
CA TRP A 522 -6.25 -21.48 -9.51
C TRP A 522 -6.41 -22.75 -8.68
N ASP A 523 -7.19 -23.73 -9.16
CA ASP A 523 -7.46 -24.96 -8.45
C ASP A 523 -6.20 -25.81 -8.28
N GLN A 524 -5.40 -25.96 -9.35
CA GLN A 524 -4.12 -26.67 -9.30
C GLN A 524 -3.19 -26.03 -8.26
N ARG A 525 -3.04 -24.70 -8.29
CA ARG A 525 -2.16 -23.99 -7.36
C ARG A 525 -2.66 -24.03 -5.93
N GLN A 526 -3.97 -23.91 -5.72
CA GLN A 526 -4.56 -24.02 -4.40
C GLN A 526 -4.31 -25.42 -3.80
N SER A 527 -4.43 -26.49 -4.60
CA SER A 527 -4.12 -27.85 -4.16
C SER A 527 -2.66 -27.99 -3.78
N LEU A 528 -1.74 -27.63 -4.70
CA LEU A 528 -0.30 -27.70 -4.46
C LEU A 528 0.13 -26.87 -3.25
N TRP A 529 -0.42 -25.67 -3.10
CA TRP A 529 -0.11 -24.78 -1.98
C TRP A 529 -0.55 -25.34 -0.63
N ARG A 530 -1.69 -26.02 -0.58
CA ARG A 530 -2.22 -26.69 0.62
C ARG A 530 -1.44 -27.96 0.92
N GLU A 531 -1.22 -28.82 -0.07
CA GLU A 531 -0.43 -30.06 0.04
C GLU A 531 0.99 -29.77 0.52
N ALA A 532 1.65 -28.75 -0.06
CA ALA A 532 3.01 -28.34 0.31
C ALA A 532 3.15 -27.88 1.78
N ARG A 533 2.05 -27.48 2.42
CA ARG A 533 2.03 -26.87 3.77
C ARG A 533 1.48 -27.78 4.85
N ILE A 534 0.85 -28.88 4.46
CA ILE A 534 0.19 -29.76 5.40
C ILE A 534 1.21 -30.29 6.42
N GLY A 535 0.83 -30.33 7.69
CA GLY A 535 1.64 -30.89 8.77
C GLY A 535 2.70 -29.97 9.38
N TRP A 536 3.18 -28.93 8.70
CA TRP A 536 4.25 -28.05 9.24
C TRP A 536 3.86 -26.58 9.32
N TYR A 537 3.22 -26.00 8.29
CA TYR A 537 3.12 -24.55 8.13
C TYR A 537 2.38 -23.87 9.28
N GLY A 538 1.23 -24.41 9.70
CA GLY A 538 0.43 -23.81 10.77
C GLY A 538 1.19 -23.71 12.08
N ARG A 539 1.92 -24.77 12.46
CA ARG A 539 2.77 -24.79 13.66
C ARG A 539 3.93 -23.81 13.54
N GLU A 540 4.67 -23.86 12.44
CA GLU A 540 5.86 -23.04 12.24
C GLU A 540 5.54 -21.56 12.09
N LYS A 541 4.47 -21.21 11.38
CA LYS A 541 3.99 -19.83 11.27
C LYS A 541 3.52 -19.31 12.63
N TYR A 542 2.87 -20.15 13.45
CA TYR A 542 2.49 -19.78 14.80
C TYR A 542 3.71 -19.50 15.68
N ILE A 543 4.72 -20.37 15.67
CA ILE A 543 5.98 -20.17 16.41
C ILE A 543 6.65 -18.86 15.95
N TRP A 544 6.79 -18.66 14.65
CA TRP A 544 7.39 -17.46 14.08
C TRP A 544 6.60 -16.19 14.45
N ALA A 545 5.28 -16.21 14.34
CA ALA A 545 4.42 -15.06 14.60
C ALA A 545 4.42 -14.62 16.08
N ASN A 546 4.66 -15.56 17.00
CA ASN A 546 4.79 -15.30 18.43
C ASN A 546 6.26 -15.14 18.87
N SER A 547 7.16 -14.85 17.94
CA SER A 547 8.57 -14.56 18.22
C SER A 547 8.89 -13.10 17.84
N ALA A 548 10.04 -12.57 18.29
CA ALA A 548 10.48 -11.23 17.90
C ALA A 548 10.60 -11.05 16.37
N TRP A 549 10.92 -12.11 15.62
CA TRP A 549 10.96 -12.07 14.15
C TRP A 549 9.58 -11.83 13.50
N GLY A 550 8.50 -12.26 14.16
CA GLY A 550 7.12 -12.10 13.71
C GLY A 550 6.59 -10.66 13.78
N PHE A 551 7.29 -9.76 14.48
CA PHE A 551 6.81 -8.40 14.68
C PHE A 551 7.16 -7.46 13.51
N VAL A 552 6.41 -7.59 12.41
CA VAL A 552 6.63 -6.88 11.13
C VAL A 552 6.76 -5.36 11.27
N ALA A 553 5.94 -4.73 12.13
CA ALA A 553 5.97 -3.28 12.31
C ALA A 553 7.29 -2.80 12.93
N ALA A 554 7.79 -3.50 13.94
CA ALA A 554 9.07 -3.21 14.57
C ALA A 554 10.23 -3.39 13.59
N ARG A 555 10.19 -4.46 12.77
CA ARG A 555 11.17 -4.67 11.70
C ARG A 555 11.21 -3.53 10.68
N SER A 556 10.05 -2.99 10.31
CA SER A 556 9.98 -1.86 9.38
C SER A 556 10.62 -0.59 9.96
N GLN A 557 10.42 -0.32 11.26
CA GLN A 557 11.08 0.79 11.96
C GLN A 557 12.60 0.57 12.05
N PHE A 558 13.01 -0.65 12.42
CA PHE A 558 14.42 -1.04 12.48
C PHE A 558 15.13 -0.90 11.13
N GLN A 559 14.51 -1.37 10.05
CA GLN A 559 15.06 -1.22 8.70
C GLN A 559 15.15 0.25 8.26
N SER A 560 14.14 1.06 8.61
CA SER A 560 14.17 2.50 8.32
C SER A 560 15.33 3.19 9.04
N PHE A 561 15.51 2.91 10.33
CA PHE A 561 16.65 3.38 11.11
C PHE A 561 17.98 2.95 10.49
N ASN A 562 18.15 1.65 10.20
CA ASN A 562 19.38 1.11 9.62
C ASN A 562 19.72 1.72 8.26
N ASN A 563 18.72 1.93 7.41
CA ASN A 563 18.93 2.53 6.09
C ASN A 563 19.35 4.00 6.20
N GLU A 564 18.78 4.76 7.13
CA GLU A 564 19.19 6.15 7.36
C GLU A 564 20.58 6.23 7.99
N MET A 565 20.91 5.41 8.99
CA MET A 565 22.23 5.42 9.65
C MET A 565 23.39 5.13 8.67
N LYS A 566 23.14 4.35 7.60
CA LYS A 566 24.11 4.06 6.54
C LYS A 566 24.38 5.23 5.58
N LYS A 567 23.54 6.27 5.59
CA LYS A 567 23.75 7.48 4.77
C LYS A 567 24.76 8.40 5.43
N SER A 568 25.39 9.26 4.62
CA SER A 568 26.22 10.34 5.14
C SER A 568 25.40 11.27 6.04
N LEU A 569 26.02 11.88 7.05
CA LEU A 569 25.34 12.75 8.02
C LEU A 569 24.46 13.84 7.36
N SER A 570 24.91 14.41 6.24
CA SER A 570 24.19 15.42 5.47
C SER A 570 22.94 14.92 4.74
N GLU A 571 22.85 13.62 4.48
CA GLU A 571 21.76 12.97 3.73
C GLU A 571 20.73 12.28 4.65
N ARG A 572 21.04 12.16 5.94
CA ARG A 572 20.17 11.49 6.92
C ARG A 572 18.89 12.26 7.15
N ASN A 573 17.79 11.52 7.15
CA ASN A 573 16.55 12.04 7.70
C ASN A 573 16.51 11.77 9.21
N VAL A 574 17.00 12.74 10.00
CA VAL A 574 17.08 12.64 11.46
C VAL A 574 15.73 12.35 12.14
N PHE A 575 14.61 12.80 11.56
CA PHE A 575 13.28 12.52 12.12
C PHE A 575 12.91 11.04 11.97
N ILE A 576 13.24 10.40 10.85
CA ILE A 576 13.03 8.95 10.69
C ILE A 576 13.84 8.21 11.74
N ILE A 577 15.12 8.55 11.90
CA ILE A 577 16.01 7.95 12.90
C ILE A 577 15.42 8.07 14.31
N PHE A 578 15.08 9.29 14.74
CA PHE A 578 14.58 9.53 16.10
C PHE A 578 13.23 8.87 16.35
N ASN A 579 12.29 8.96 15.40
CA ASN A 579 10.99 8.32 15.55
C ASN A 579 11.06 6.80 15.57
N SER A 580 11.92 6.19 14.74
CA SER A 580 12.08 4.75 14.75
C SER A 580 12.67 4.27 16.08
N ALA A 581 13.66 4.98 16.63
CA ALA A 581 14.23 4.69 17.94
C ALA A 581 13.21 4.86 19.07
N ASP A 582 12.53 6.02 19.12
CA ASP A 582 11.50 6.33 20.12
C ASP A 582 10.32 5.35 20.05
N TRP A 583 9.88 4.95 18.85
CA TRP A 583 8.79 4.00 18.67
C TRP A 583 9.16 2.61 19.17
N LEU A 584 10.37 2.14 18.85
CA LEU A 584 10.84 0.84 19.29
C LEU A 584 11.07 0.81 20.80
N ALA A 585 11.71 1.83 21.37
CA ALA A 585 11.83 1.98 22.82
C ALA A 585 10.44 2.10 23.46
N GLY A 586 9.51 2.84 22.84
CA GLY A 586 8.14 3.04 23.32
C GLY A 586 7.23 1.81 23.22
N THR A 587 7.70 0.66 22.71
CA THR A 587 6.97 -0.62 22.81
C THR A 587 6.73 -1.02 24.28
N MET A 588 7.54 -0.48 25.20
CA MET A 588 7.35 -0.48 26.64
C MET A 588 7.64 0.92 27.17
N LEU A 589 6.70 1.53 27.91
CA LEU A 589 6.89 2.91 28.35
C LEU A 589 7.88 2.97 29.52
N LEU A 590 8.94 3.77 29.35
CA LEU A 590 9.97 4.02 30.37
C LEU A 590 9.44 4.74 31.62
N THR A 591 8.22 5.27 31.55
CA THR A 591 7.54 5.96 32.65
C THR A 591 6.49 5.09 33.33
N TRP A 592 6.39 3.80 32.96
CA TRP A 592 5.46 2.91 33.65
C TRP A 592 5.92 2.59 35.07
N PRO A 593 4.99 2.32 35.99
CA PRO A 593 5.32 1.67 37.25
C PRO A 593 6.04 0.34 37.01
N ARG A 594 6.98 0.01 37.90
CA ARG A 594 7.80 -1.20 37.83
C ARG A 594 7.00 -2.47 37.54
N GLU A 595 5.89 -2.66 38.25
CA GLU A 595 5.02 -3.84 38.09
C GLU A 595 4.42 -3.93 36.69
N GLN A 596 3.94 -2.82 36.13
CA GLN A 596 3.37 -2.79 34.78
C GLN A 596 4.46 -3.03 33.72
N TYR A 597 5.65 -2.47 33.95
CA TYR A 597 6.81 -2.67 33.07
C TYR A 597 7.24 -4.14 33.06
N ILE A 598 7.41 -4.77 34.23
CA ILE A 598 7.75 -6.19 34.36
C ILE A 598 6.65 -7.07 33.75
N GLN A 599 5.38 -6.79 34.06
CA GLN A 599 4.26 -7.53 33.49
C GLN A 599 4.29 -7.50 31.95
N ARG A 600 4.60 -6.34 31.35
CA ARG A 600 4.73 -6.23 29.90
C ARG A 600 5.96 -6.97 29.37
N LEU A 601 7.09 -6.88 30.08
CA LEU A 601 8.33 -7.58 29.74
C LEU A 601 8.09 -9.08 29.66
N GLU A 602 7.34 -9.62 30.62
CA GLU A 602 7.04 -11.05 30.76
C GLU A 602 5.88 -11.53 29.88
N ALA A 603 4.94 -10.64 29.53
CA ALA A 603 3.74 -11.00 28.76
C ALA A 603 4.00 -11.33 27.27
N GLY A 604 5.16 -10.99 26.71
CA GLY A 604 5.48 -11.31 25.32
C GLY A 604 6.97 -11.38 25.07
N ALA A 605 7.46 -12.58 24.74
CA ALA A 605 8.85 -12.85 24.39
C ALA A 605 9.34 -12.05 23.17
N GLU A 606 8.41 -11.46 22.40
CA GLU A 606 8.66 -10.64 21.23
C GLU A 606 8.94 -9.16 21.55
N PHE A 607 8.41 -8.60 22.64
CA PHE A 607 8.46 -7.14 22.88
C PHE A 607 9.78 -6.68 23.48
N TRP A 608 10.35 -7.46 24.40
CA TRP A 608 11.57 -7.06 25.12
C TRP A 608 12.75 -6.84 24.16
N ALA A 609 12.91 -7.69 23.14
CA ALA A 609 14.02 -7.58 22.19
C ALA A 609 13.94 -6.27 21.39
N TRP A 610 12.75 -5.92 20.87
CA TRP A 610 12.55 -4.67 20.16
C TRP A 610 12.65 -3.44 21.05
N HIS A 611 12.17 -3.53 22.30
CA HIS A 611 12.36 -2.49 23.29
C HIS A 611 13.84 -2.21 23.52
N VAL A 612 14.64 -3.25 23.80
CA VAL A 612 16.09 -3.17 24.02
C VAL A 612 16.81 -2.64 22.78
N ILE A 613 16.44 -3.07 21.57
CA ILE A 613 16.98 -2.50 20.34
C ILE A 613 16.67 -1.01 20.22
N GLY A 614 15.46 -0.59 20.59
CA GLY A 614 15.11 0.82 20.69
C GLY A 614 16.00 1.58 21.66
N LEU A 615 16.31 1.03 22.83
CA LEU A 615 17.26 1.62 23.78
C LEU A 615 18.69 1.71 23.20
N LEU A 616 19.15 0.68 22.50
CA LEU A 616 20.45 0.69 21.81
C LEU A 616 20.48 1.76 20.70
N MET A 617 19.38 1.93 19.97
CA MET A 617 19.25 3.02 19.00
C MET A 617 19.31 4.39 19.66
N LEU A 618 18.59 4.60 20.77
CA LEU A 618 18.64 5.84 21.55
C LEU A 618 20.04 6.12 22.10
N ALA A 619 20.76 5.09 22.53
CA ALA A 619 22.15 5.20 22.95
C ALA A 619 23.10 5.54 21.78
N SER A 620 22.72 5.25 20.53
CA SER A 620 23.56 5.44 19.35
C SER A 620 23.40 6.81 18.68
N ILE A 621 22.38 7.58 19.07
CA ILE A 621 22.02 8.85 18.44
C ILE A 621 22.13 10.02 19.44
N PRO A 622 22.17 11.28 18.97
CA PRO A 622 22.21 12.44 19.87
C PRO A 622 20.99 12.52 20.80
N LEU A 623 21.23 12.93 22.06
CA LEU A 623 20.18 13.27 23.00
C LEU A 623 19.56 14.62 22.63
N ARG A 624 18.24 14.67 22.73
CA ARG A 624 17.43 15.82 22.35
C ARG A 624 17.03 16.58 23.61
N PRO A 625 17.64 17.75 23.92
CA PRO A 625 17.30 18.50 25.13
C PRO A 625 15.88 19.09 25.08
N HIS A 626 15.38 19.33 23.86
CA HIS A 626 14.06 19.87 23.58
C HIS A 626 13.37 19.05 22.51
N ALA A 627 12.04 19.14 22.45
CA ALA A 627 11.30 18.61 21.33
C ALA A 627 11.80 19.29 20.06
N MET A 628 12.19 18.49 19.09
CA MET A 628 12.59 19.01 17.80
C MET A 628 11.36 19.01 16.93
N HIS A 629 10.97 20.19 16.48
CA HIS A 629 9.99 20.34 15.44
C HIS A 629 10.74 20.60 14.16
N ARG A 630 10.44 19.81 13.13
CA ARG A 630 10.71 20.28 11.79
C ARG A 630 9.84 21.53 11.67
N THR A 631 10.45 22.71 11.62
CA THR A 631 9.74 23.90 11.16
C THR A 631 9.40 23.63 9.71
N SER A 632 8.27 22.97 9.49
CA SER A 632 7.55 23.05 8.25
C SER A 632 7.02 24.48 8.21
N ALA A 633 7.91 25.46 7.92
CA ALA A 633 7.47 26.47 6.99
C ALA A 633 6.85 25.64 5.85
N PRO A 634 5.54 25.81 5.54
CA PRO A 634 4.88 25.01 4.52
C PRO A 634 5.86 24.95 3.36
N ARG A 635 6.37 23.75 3.07
CA ARG A 635 7.27 23.60 1.95
C ARG A 635 6.35 23.81 0.77
N SER A 636 6.24 25.05 0.32
CA SER A 636 5.68 25.35 -0.97
C SER A 636 6.66 24.74 -1.95
N ARG A 637 6.38 23.51 -2.38
CA ARG A 637 7.09 22.98 -3.54
C ARG A 637 6.49 23.73 -4.71
N ILE A 638 7.25 24.71 -5.17
CA ILE A 638 6.90 25.47 -6.35
C ILE A 638 7.26 24.58 -7.53
N HIS A 639 6.25 23.98 -8.14
CA HIS A 639 6.41 23.27 -9.40
C HIS A 639 6.32 24.30 -10.52
N VAL A 640 7.48 24.64 -11.08
CA VAL A 640 7.54 25.38 -12.34
C VAL A 640 7.37 24.35 -13.45
N VAL A 641 6.26 24.44 -14.17
CA VAL A 641 5.94 23.50 -15.24
C VAL A 641 6.00 24.21 -16.58
N LEU A 642 6.55 23.51 -17.56
CA LEU A 642 6.72 24.04 -18.90
C LEU A 642 5.57 23.55 -19.78
N PRO A 643 4.89 24.44 -20.53
CA PRO A 643 3.85 24.03 -21.46
C PRO A 643 4.44 23.14 -22.55
N SER A 644 3.63 22.21 -23.03
CA SER A 644 3.90 21.48 -24.27
C SER A 644 4.23 22.44 -25.42
N ALA A 645 5.11 22.03 -26.33
CA ALA A 645 5.43 22.77 -27.55
C ALA A 645 4.20 23.01 -28.43
N SER A 646 3.12 22.24 -28.24
CA SER A 646 1.82 22.42 -28.90
C SER A 646 0.98 23.57 -28.35
N VAL A 647 1.38 24.21 -27.24
CA VAL A 647 0.65 25.35 -26.65
C VAL A 647 1.01 26.64 -27.40
N PRO A 648 0.03 27.40 -27.93
CA PRO A 648 0.28 28.64 -28.67
C PRO A 648 0.99 29.72 -27.83
N THR A 649 0.66 29.79 -26.54
CA THR A 649 1.28 30.70 -25.57
C THR A 649 2.20 29.90 -24.64
N ARG A 650 3.52 30.07 -24.80
CA ARG A 650 4.55 29.35 -24.03
C ARG A 650 4.76 29.88 -22.61
N GLU A 651 3.69 30.36 -21.97
CA GLU A 651 3.80 30.86 -20.60
C GLU A 651 3.94 29.69 -19.63
N SER A 652 5.05 29.67 -18.88
CA SER A 652 5.25 28.73 -17.78
C SER A 652 4.16 28.93 -16.73
N LYS A 653 3.59 27.83 -16.23
CA LYS A 653 2.69 27.89 -15.08
C LYS A 653 3.46 27.53 -13.83
N THR A 654 3.09 28.19 -12.74
CA THR A 654 3.64 27.91 -11.42
C THR A 654 2.54 27.33 -10.56
N PHE A 655 2.74 26.10 -10.10
CA PHE A 655 1.85 25.45 -9.15
C PHE A 655 2.53 25.47 -7.79
N ASN A 656 1.88 26.14 -6.85
CA ASN A 656 2.31 26.11 -5.47
C ASN A 656 1.66 24.90 -4.82
N GLN A 657 2.41 23.79 -4.73
CA GLN A 657 2.02 22.73 -3.83
C GLN A 657 2.35 23.18 -2.42
N LEU A 658 1.33 23.61 -1.67
CA LEU A 658 1.43 23.52 -0.23
C LEU A 658 1.55 22.04 0.09
N ILE A 659 2.77 21.60 0.38
CA ILE A 659 2.94 20.36 1.12
C ILE A 659 2.49 20.73 2.52
N GLU A 660 1.19 20.54 2.79
CA GLU A 660 0.72 20.60 4.15
C GLU A 660 1.57 19.63 4.96
N PRO A 661 2.16 20.06 6.09
CA PRO A 661 2.78 19.14 7.01
C PRO A 661 1.71 18.10 7.36
N ASP A 662 1.92 16.90 6.84
CA ASP A 662 1.00 15.77 6.85
C ASP A 662 0.29 15.70 8.22
N ALA A 663 -1.01 16.03 8.28
CA ALA A 663 -1.78 15.86 9.52
C ALA A 663 -1.95 14.37 9.88
N ALA A 664 -1.65 13.47 8.91
CA ALA A 664 -1.86 12.04 9.00
C ALA A 664 -0.64 11.16 8.67
N SER A 665 0.50 11.71 8.24
CA SER A 665 1.73 11.13 8.82
C SER A 665 1.60 11.49 10.28
N SER A 666 1.53 10.50 11.15
CA SER A 666 1.58 10.73 12.58
C SER A 666 2.48 11.93 12.89
N SER A 667 1.98 12.85 13.71
CA SER A 667 2.69 14.02 14.23
C SER A 667 4.16 13.74 14.65
N SER A 668 4.53 12.47 14.83
CA SER A 668 5.89 11.98 14.96
C SER A 668 6.82 12.34 13.79
N ALA A 669 6.46 12.17 12.50
CA ALA A 669 7.43 12.36 11.40
C ALA A 669 7.95 13.81 11.25
N LEU A 670 7.21 14.79 11.78
CA LEU A 670 7.54 16.22 11.75
C LEU A 670 7.92 16.77 13.12
N SER A 671 7.79 15.97 14.18
CA SER A 671 8.23 16.34 15.50
C SER A 671 8.67 15.12 16.28
N CYS A 672 9.89 15.16 16.82
CA CYS A 672 10.30 14.17 17.82
C CYS A 672 10.37 14.87 19.18
N GLY A 673 9.89 14.16 20.21
CA GLY A 673 9.95 14.67 21.58
C GLY A 673 11.40 14.90 22.03
N ALA A 674 11.55 15.62 23.13
CA ALA A 674 12.82 15.61 23.86
C ALA A 674 13.15 14.16 24.25
N SER A 675 14.43 13.84 24.38
CA SER A 675 14.85 12.55 24.94
C SER A 675 14.27 12.43 26.35
N VAL A 676 13.69 11.27 26.63
CA VAL A 676 13.16 10.91 27.94
C VAL A 676 13.83 9.61 28.36
N PHE A 677 14.24 9.55 29.61
CA PHE A 677 14.74 8.33 30.23
C PHE A 677 13.99 8.10 31.54
N GLY A 678 13.72 6.84 31.80
CA GLY A 678 13.20 6.30 33.05
C GLY A 678 13.77 4.90 33.19
N ASP A 679 14.07 4.49 34.42
CA ASP A 679 14.51 3.13 34.71
C ASP A 679 13.47 2.47 35.63
N PRO A 680 12.41 1.86 35.08
CA PRO A 680 11.36 1.23 35.86
C PRO A 680 11.83 0.03 36.68
N LEU A 681 13.00 -0.54 36.38
CA LEU A 681 13.49 -1.74 37.07
C LEU A 681 14.17 -1.39 38.39
N THR A 682 14.87 -0.25 38.44
CA THR A 682 15.63 0.18 39.61
C THR A 682 15.02 1.40 40.32
N HIS A 683 14.26 2.24 39.61
CA HIS A 683 13.65 3.48 40.14
C HIS A 683 12.14 3.50 39.85
N GLU A 684 11.30 3.78 40.85
CA GLU A 684 9.83 3.75 40.68
C GLU A 684 9.32 4.89 39.77
N GLY A 685 9.14 4.62 38.48
CA GLY A 685 8.19 5.28 37.56
C GLY A 685 8.36 6.79 37.28
N LEU A 686 9.29 7.47 37.95
CA LEU A 686 9.57 8.88 37.73
C LEU A 686 10.63 8.99 36.63
N GLY A 687 10.26 9.60 35.49
CA GLY A 687 11.23 9.95 34.46
C GLY A 687 12.33 10.83 35.06
N PHE A 688 13.58 10.55 34.68
CA PHE A 688 14.72 11.33 35.16
C PHE A 688 14.60 12.78 34.65
N PRO A 689 14.96 13.79 35.47
CA PRO A 689 15.00 15.16 35.01
C PRO A 689 15.89 15.31 33.75
N ARG A 690 15.55 16.25 32.89
CA ARG A 690 16.36 16.51 31.70
C ARG A 690 17.76 16.94 32.11
N GLY A 691 18.77 16.42 31.40
CA GLY A 691 20.18 16.70 31.68
C GLY A 691 20.78 15.89 32.84
N THR A 692 20.00 15.02 33.50
CA THR A 692 20.52 14.13 34.56
C THR A 692 20.76 12.70 34.08
N PHE A 693 20.66 12.46 32.77
CA PHE A 693 20.93 11.17 32.15
C PHE A 693 21.70 11.36 30.84
N GLY A 694 22.46 10.34 30.45
CA GLY A 694 23.28 10.25 29.26
C GLY A 694 23.02 8.96 28.47
N HIS A 695 23.85 8.71 27.45
CA HIS A 695 23.74 7.50 26.62
C HIS A 695 24.01 6.20 27.42
N LEU A 696 24.89 6.27 28.44
CA LEU A 696 25.24 5.12 29.27
C LEU A 696 24.06 4.64 30.14
N ASP A 697 23.09 5.50 30.45
CA ASP A 697 21.91 5.12 31.22
C ASP A 697 20.96 4.23 30.41
N PHE A 698 20.76 4.54 29.12
CA PHE A 698 20.03 3.64 28.21
C PHE A 698 20.69 2.27 28.12
N LEU A 699 22.02 2.23 28.01
CA LEU A 699 22.79 0.98 27.99
C LEU A 699 22.74 0.26 29.35
N GLY A 700 22.70 1.00 30.45
CA GLY A 700 22.46 0.46 31.80
C GLY A 700 21.13 -0.25 31.89
N LEU A 701 20.05 0.38 31.41
CA LEU A 701 18.73 -0.24 31.36
C LEU A 701 18.69 -1.48 30.45
N VAL A 702 19.42 -1.49 29.33
CA VAL A 702 19.59 -2.71 28.51
C VAL A 702 20.14 -3.87 29.35
N ARG A 703 21.20 -3.61 30.14
CA ARG A 703 21.78 -4.62 31.05
C ARG A 703 20.78 -5.04 32.13
N SER A 704 20.08 -4.11 32.76
CA SER A 704 19.07 -4.42 33.77
C SER A 704 17.91 -5.26 33.22
N VAL A 705 17.48 -5.03 31.97
CA VAL A 705 16.48 -5.86 31.31
C VAL A 705 17.02 -7.28 31.06
N VAL A 706 18.26 -7.42 30.61
CA VAL A 706 18.90 -8.73 30.43
C VAL A 706 19.06 -9.45 31.78
N GLU A 707 19.51 -8.74 32.82
CA GLU A 707 19.65 -9.25 34.19
C GLU A 707 18.31 -9.67 34.79
N HIS A 708 17.22 -8.94 34.52
CA HIS A 708 15.87 -9.35 34.94
C HIS A 708 15.54 -10.75 34.43
N TRP A 709 15.82 -11.03 33.16
CA TRP A 709 15.60 -12.35 32.58
C TRP A 709 16.54 -13.42 33.17
N SER A 710 17.79 -13.05 33.48
CA SER A 710 18.73 -13.92 34.19
C SER A 710 18.21 -14.33 35.58
N LEU A 711 17.76 -13.35 36.37
CA LEU A 711 17.25 -13.57 37.73
C LEU A 711 15.93 -14.33 37.75
N ALA A 712 15.08 -14.11 36.74
CA ALA A 712 13.83 -14.84 36.57
C ALA A 712 14.04 -16.31 36.13
N GLY A 713 15.29 -16.72 35.80
CA GLY A 713 15.58 -18.04 35.25
C GLY A 713 14.88 -18.28 33.90
N ALA A 714 14.59 -17.21 33.16
CA ALA A 714 13.79 -17.29 31.96
C ALA A 714 14.61 -17.81 30.78
N ARG A 715 13.92 -18.49 29.86
CA ARG A 715 14.48 -18.90 28.57
C ARG A 715 14.36 -17.75 27.59
N VAL A 716 15.48 -17.18 27.17
CA VAL A 716 15.51 -16.08 26.18
C VAL A 716 16.08 -16.58 24.87
N SER A 717 15.71 -15.95 23.76
CA SER A 717 16.22 -16.35 22.44
C SER A 717 17.72 -16.07 22.32
N THR A 718 18.53 -17.11 22.09
CA THR A 718 20.00 -17.00 21.99
C THR A 718 20.44 -16.05 20.87
N PRO A 719 19.90 -16.13 19.63
CA PRO A 719 20.32 -15.23 18.56
C PRO A 719 20.10 -13.75 18.90
N TRP A 720 18.95 -13.41 19.50
CA TRP A 720 18.65 -12.05 19.93
C TRP A 720 19.54 -11.60 21.09
N LEU A 721 19.71 -12.42 22.11
CA LEU A 721 20.55 -12.10 23.25
C LEU A 721 21.98 -11.80 22.82
N ARG A 722 22.56 -12.65 21.96
CA ARG A 722 23.93 -12.46 21.44
C ARG A 722 24.08 -11.16 20.67
N GLU A 723 23.14 -10.88 19.77
CA GLU A 723 23.20 -9.67 18.95
C GLU A 723 23.02 -8.41 19.80
N ILE A 724 22.10 -8.44 20.77
CA ILE A 724 21.89 -7.35 21.72
C ILE A 724 23.17 -7.09 22.53
N LEU A 725 23.77 -8.11 23.13
CA LEU A 725 24.98 -7.95 23.95
C LEU A 725 26.17 -7.48 23.11
N ARG A 726 26.33 -8.00 21.88
CA ARG A 726 27.37 -7.58 20.95
C ARG A 726 27.27 -6.10 20.59
N VAL A 727 26.05 -5.64 20.24
CA VAL A 727 25.81 -4.24 19.87
C VAL A 727 25.96 -3.35 21.10
N GLU A 728 25.46 -3.78 22.26
CA GLU A 728 25.62 -3.07 23.53
C GLU A 728 27.09 -2.85 23.86
N ASP A 729 27.93 -3.90 23.82
CA ASP A 729 29.36 -3.82 24.14
C ASP A 729 30.07 -2.81 23.24
N ARG A 730 29.74 -2.81 21.94
CA ARG A 730 30.32 -1.89 20.95
C ARG A 730 29.88 -0.45 21.13
N VAL A 731 28.57 -0.23 21.31
CA VAL A 731 28.04 1.13 21.54
C VAL A 731 28.57 1.66 22.87
N ARG A 732 28.66 0.83 23.91
CA ARG A 732 29.25 1.18 25.20
C ARG A 732 30.72 1.55 25.06
N ALA A 733 31.53 0.70 24.43
CA ALA A 733 32.95 0.96 24.21
C ALA A 733 33.17 2.29 23.46
N GLN A 734 32.36 2.56 22.42
CA GLN A 734 32.42 3.82 21.70
C GLN A 734 32.03 5.01 22.57
N ARG A 735 30.95 4.90 23.36
CA ARG A 735 30.49 5.98 24.23
C ARG A 735 31.50 6.29 25.34
N THR A 736 32.10 5.26 25.93
CA THR A 736 33.20 5.41 26.89
C THR A 736 34.42 6.04 26.22
N ALA A 737 34.83 5.55 25.05
CA ALA A 737 35.95 6.14 24.31
C ALA A 737 35.70 7.60 23.92
N LEU A 738 34.47 7.98 23.55
CA LEU A 738 34.10 9.38 23.27
C LEU A 738 34.09 10.24 24.54
N ALA A 739 33.75 9.67 25.70
CA ALA A 739 33.83 10.35 26.99
C ALA A 739 35.31 10.53 27.44
N ASP A 740 36.16 9.54 27.15
CA ASP A 740 37.58 9.52 27.56
C ASP A 740 38.49 10.32 26.61
N ALA A 741 38.29 10.18 25.29
CA ALA A 741 39.12 10.82 24.25
C ALA A 741 38.94 12.34 24.20
N ALA A 742 37.97 12.84 24.97
CA ALA A 742 37.48 14.16 24.81
C ALA A 742 37.28 14.74 26.20
N GLY A 743 38.04 15.78 26.55
CA GLY A 743 37.60 16.77 27.53
C GLY A 743 36.36 17.54 27.04
N LEU A 744 35.47 16.87 26.32
CA LEU A 744 34.19 17.38 25.87
C LEU A 744 33.33 17.50 27.11
N ASP A 745 32.91 18.73 27.35
CA ASP A 745 31.75 19.04 28.16
C ASP A 745 30.63 18.00 27.93
N PRO A 746 30.02 17.43 29.00
CA PRO A 746 28.87 16.53 28.90
C PRO A 746 27.82 16.94 27.85
N ASP A 747 27.61 18.24 27.65
CA ASP A 747 26.69 18.78 26.65
C ASP A 747 27.10 18.43 25.20
N ARG A 748 28.41 18.42 24.89
CA ARG A 748 28.90 18.01 23.57
C ARG A 748 28.83 16.51 23.36
N LEU A 749 29.09 15.72 24.40
CA LEU A 749 28.94 14.26 24.34
C LEU A 749 27.48 13.87 24.06
N ALA A 750 26.54 14.56 24.70
CA ALA A 750 25.10 14.39 24.49
C ALA A 750 24.68 14.59 23.02
N LEU A 751 25.33 15.51 22.30
CA LEU A 751 25.01 15.84 20.90
C LEU A 751 25.74 14.97 19.86
N THR A 752 26.60 14.04 20.29
CA THR A 752 27.46 13.27 19.40
C THR A 752 26.79 11.97 18.95
N TRP A 753 26.96 11.63 17.67
CA TRP A 753 26.52 10.37 17.09
C TRP A 753 27.51 9.24 17.36
N ALA A 754 27.03 8.00 17.53
CA ALA A 754 27.88 6.79 17.58
C ALA A 754 27.89 6.07 16.22
N ASP A 755 28.14 6.82 15.15
CA ASP A 755 27.90 6.37 13.76
C ASP A 755 28.76 5.21 13.33
N ASP A 756 30.05 5.23 13.68
CA ASP A 756 31.03 4.25 13.23
C ASP A 756 30.82 2.86 13.85
N VAL A 757 29.91 2.73 14.82
CA VAL A 757 29.67 1.48 15.56
C VAL A 757 28.28 0.90 15.39
N TRP A 758 27.33 1.62 14.78
CA TRP A 758 26.00 1.04 14.54
C TRP A 758 26.05 0.04 13.39
N ASP A 759 26.07 -1.24 13.76
CA ASP A 759 26.01 -2.37 12.81
C ASP A 759 25.05 -3.46 13.29
N CYS A 760 23.99 -3.08 13.99
CA CYS A 760 22.98 -4.02 14.43
C CYS A 760 22.30 -4.68 13.23
N GLU A 761 22.32 -6.01 13.20
CA GLU A 761 21.69 -6.83 12.18
C GLU A 761 20.50 -7.59 12.76
N LEU A 762 19.57 -7.99 11.90
CA LEU A 762 18.52 -8.90 12.30
C LEU A 762 19.14 -10.31 12.44
N PRO A 763 19.15 -10.93 13.62
CA PRO A 763 19.77 -12.23 13.79
C PRO A 763 19.05 -13.33 13.01
N GLU A 764 19.76 -14.41 12.69
CA GLU A 764 19.17 -15.58 12.04
C GLU A 764 18.04 -16.17 12.86
N TYR A 765 16.93 -16.50 12.20
CA TYR A 765 15.78 -17.11 12.86
C TYR A 765 16.08 -18.55 13.29
N ASP A 766 16.25 -18.73 14.59
CA ASP A 766 16.29 -20.04 15.23
C ASP A 766 15.32 -20.04 16.42
N PRO A 767 14.11 -20.59 16.26
CA PRO A 767 13.11 -20.65 17.33
C PRO A 767 13.41 -21.73 18.37
N HIS A 768 14.47 -22.53 18.21
CA HIS A 768 14.83 -23.61 19.12
C HIS A 768 16.08 -23.30 19.95
N ALA A 769 16.85 -22.27 19.58
CA ALA A 769 18.00 -21.79 20.33
C ALA A 769 17.60 -20.81 21.43
N TYR A 770 17.73 -21.26 22.68
CA TYR A 770 17.45 -20.47 23.88
C TYR A 770 18.65 -20.44 24.81
N SER A 771 18.88 -19.33 25.49
CA SER A 771 19.87 -19.25 26.56
C SER A 771 19.16 -19.17 27.89
N VAL A 772 19.74 -19.82 28.90
CA VAL A 772 19.34 -19.71 30.30
C VAL A 772 20.56 -19.25 31.09
N TRP A 773 20.35 -18.35 32.05
CA TRP A 773 21.42 -17.92 32.92
C TRP A 773 21.82 -19.05 33.87
N ASP A 774 23.11 -19.38 33.91
CA ASP A 774 23.69 -20.27 34.91
C ASP A 774 24.29 -19.41 36.05
N PRO A 775 23.64 -19.36 37.22
CA PRO A 775 24.14 -18.58 38.35
C PRO A 775 25.48 -19.09 38.88
N ALA A 776 25.82 -20.36 38.66
CA ALA A 776 27.06 -20.95 39.17
C ALA A 776 28.27 -20.53 38.33
N GLN A 777 28.07 -20.28 37.04
CA GLN A 777 29.10 -19.85 36.11
C GLN A 777 29.04 -18.35 35.80
N GLU A 778 28.02 -17.65 36.32
CA GLU A 778 27.72 -16.24 36.01
C GLU A 778 27.71 -15.98 34.49
N THR A 779 27.10 -16.90 33.73
CA THR A 779 27.08 -16.83 32.27
C THR A 779 25.78 -17.38 31.68
N TRP A 780 25.50 -16.99 30.44
CA TRP A 780 24.41 -17.55 29.66
C TRP A 780 24.84 -18.86 29.01
N VAL A 781 24.12 -19.93 29.32
CA VAL A 781 24.36 -21.26 28.74
C VAL A 781 23.33 -21.53 27.66
N ASP A 782 23.81 -21.93 26.48
CA ASP A 782 22.95 -22.34 25.37
C ASP A 782 22.19 -23.62 25.74
N THR A 783 20.89 -23.58 25.52
CA THR A 783 19.97 -24.69 25.65
C THR A 783 19.19 -24.82 24.34
N ARG A 784 18.93 -26.06 23.90
CA ARG A 784 17.97 -26.31 22.83
C ARG A 784 16.65 -26.74 23.43
N ALA A 785 15.55 -26.18 22.93
CA ALA A 785 14.25 -26.78 23.18
C ALA A 785 14.15 -28.09 22.40
N ASP A 786 13.84 -29.18 23.09
CA ASP A 786 13.49 -30.46 22.47
C ASP A 786 12.24 -30.37 21.59
#